data_AF-A0A849HL05-F1
#
_entry.id   AF-A0A849HL05-F1
#
_cell.length_a   1.000
_cell.length_b   1.000
_cell.length_c   1.000
_cell.angle_alpha   90.00
_cell.angle_beta   90.00
_cell.angle_gamma   90.00
#
_symmetry.space_group_name_H-M   'P 1'
#
loop_
_entity.id
_entity.type
_entity.pdbx_description
1 polymer ?
#
loop_
_entity_poly.entity_id
_entity_poly.type
_entity_poly.pdbx_seq_one_letter_code
_entity_poly.pdbx_strand_id
1 'polypeptide(L)'
;SCYPGVAGSQGQICHAVGLDGLASLDAMAGLFSANGYDVPAGGIAAGLRDIAPVPFLALPAYKTLFAELPPAIQTRVRAAWGEPDEDPNVRDGWFVQPHLRAGKFIVSVQPDRGAVQDRKLSYHDPDLPPRHGYVAFYLWLRQAENIHALVHLGAHGTLEWLPGKALAPDPEHCFPVALCRGLPVIYPFIVNNPGEAAVARRRLGAVVLGHLTPPLKSAGVHGEAAALERLIDDYAAADGLDRRRTEMLRGEILSRAEAAGLLEESGCARGMPADDALARLDAYLCDVKEMQIRDGLHVFGQSPAPERRAALLAAITAASPGVDPTKLASAFDVSAASEAAGLLAALSGRFVAPGPAGAPSRGRADVLPTGRNLFSLDPRATPTRGAMALARKSAEAILRRHLQEHGDWPRSLVIDLWGSAALRTGGEDLALAFVLMGAEPLWDEGSNRISGVEILPLAVLDRPRVDVTLRISGLFRDAFETQMLMFDMAVQSIAVRDEPAAWNRLAQAARGLQGEDFRRATTRIFGAAPGAYGAGGAGPVNAGIFVDRAALGEAYLAASAFAYGQGLEGAADAPGFAARVAGADAFVHQQDHAEIDLLDGLDFAAFEGGFAAAANALGATPALYHVDNARPDAPRVRALHEEIVRAVRGRAANPDWIAGMMRHDYRGAGEISRALEGLCAFAASVPARFDAQFDLIFEATLANAAVDAFLRQANPAAHATMLERFRSAARRDLWRSRRNSVAERLAAL
;
A
#
# COMPACT_ATOMS: atom_id res chain seq x y z
N SER A 1 5.87 2.39 -15.56
CA SER A 1 6.87 2.18 -14.49
C SER A 1 6.68 0.79 -13.91
N CYS A 2 7.76 0.14 -13.45
CA CYS A 2 7.69 -0.97 -12.49
C CYS A 2 8.05 -0.40 -11.12
N TYR A 3 7.29 0.58 -10.61
CA TYR A 3 7.46 1.11 -9.25
C TYR A 3 6.10 1.15 -8.54
N PRO A 4 5.97 0.55 -7.33
CA PRO A 4 6.95 -0.31 -6.66
C PRO A 4 6.96 -1.70 -7.30
N GLY A 5 7.58 -1.85 -8.47
CA GLY A 5 8.08 -3.11 -8.97
C GLY A 5 9.30 -3.45 -8.13
N VAL A 6 9.02 -4.07 -7.00
CA VAL A 6 9.58 -5.36 -6.62
C VAL A 6 10.89 -5.66 -7.37
N ALA A 7 12.02 -5.21 -6.80
CA ALA A 7 13.38 -5.49 -7.25
C ALA A 7 13.61 -6.96 -7.66
N GLY A 8 13.53 -7.28 -8.95
CA GLY A 8 13.78 -8.64 -9.46
C GLY A 8 12.54 -9.47 -9.80
N SER A 9 11.32 -8.97 -9.59
CA SER A 9 10.13 -9.62 -10.18
C SER A 9 10.10 -9.32 -11.67
N GLN A 10 10.49 -10.31 -12.47
CA GLN A 10 10.18 -10.28 -13.90
C GLN A 10 8.65 -10.44 -14.04
N GLY A 11 8.02 -9.74 -14.97
CA GLY A 11 6.57 -9.89 -15.21
C GLY A 11 5.65 -8.82 -14.63
N GLN A 12 6.17 -7.68 -14.14
CA GLN A 12 5.35 -6.65 -13.46
C GLN A 12 5.27 -5.30 -14.19
N ILE A 13 5.42 -5.26 -15.52
CA ILE A 13 5.31 -3.99 -16.26
C ILE A 13 3.94 -3.34 -16.09
N CYS A 14 3.92 -2.01 -16.05
CA CYS A 14 2.73 -1.17 -15.87
C CYS A 14 1.89 -1.54 -14.64
N HIS A 15 2.54 -1.89 -13.52
CA HIS A 15 1.82 -2.08 -12.27
C HIS A 15 1.11 -0.79 -11.84
N ALA A 16 -0.17 -0.95 -11.55
CA ALA A 16 -1.05 0.09 -11.05
C ALA A 16 -2.10 -0.58 -10.18
N VAL A 17 -2.18 -0.20 -8.91
CA VAL A 17 -3.15 -0.79 -7.98
C VAL A 17 -4.56 -0.60 -8.55
N GLY A 18 -5.23 -1.70 -8.84
CA GLY A 18 -6.60 -1.68 -9.35
C GLY A 18 -6.79 -1.25 -10.81
N LEU A 19 -5.72 -1.09 -11.59
CA LEU A 19 -5.78 -0.70 -13.00
C LEU A 19 -5.04 -1.71 -13.89
N ASP A 20 -5.68 -2.12 -14.98
CA ASP A 20 -5.01 -2.83 -16.05
C ASP A 20 -4.30 -1.83 -16.96
N GLY A 21 -3.04 -1.53 -16.63
CA GLY A 21 -2.25 -0.55 -17.37
C GLY A 21 -2.01 -0.92 -18.83
N LEU A 22 -1.99 -2.21 -19.19
CA LEU A 22 -1.77 -2.65 -20.57
C LEU A 22 -3.06 -2.57 -21.39
N ALA A 23 -4.19 -3.03 -20.85
CA ALA A 23 -5.47 -2.83 -21.52
C ALA A 23 -5.83 -1.34 -21.63
N SER A 24 -5.48 -0.53 -20.61
CA SER A 24 -5.67 0.92 -20.63
C SER A 24 -4.83 1.60 -21.71
N LEU A 25 -3.61 1.12 -21.96
CA LEU A 25 -2.75 1.62 -23.03
C LEU A 25 -3.39 1.40 -24.41
N ASP A 26 -3.92 0.20 -24.67
CA ASP A 26 -4.63 -0.08 -25.93
C ASP A 26 -5.94 0.73 -26.03
N ALA A 27 -6.68 0.89 -24.92
CA ALA A 27 -7.87 1.73 -24.87
C ALA A 27 -7.55 3.21 -25.21
N MET A 28 -6.44 3.74 -24.68
CA MET A 28 -5.96 5.08 -25.01
C MET A 28 -5.52 5.19 -26.48
N ALA A 29 -4.82 4.19 -27.01
CA ALA A 29 -4.44 4.16 -28.43
C ALA A 29 -5.67 4.19 -29.34
N GLY A 30 -6.71 3.40 -29.03
CA GLY A 30 -8.00 3.45 -29.72
C GLY A 30 -8.67 4.82 -29.62
N LEU A 31 -8.71 5.41 -28.43
CA LEU A 31 -9.24 6.76 -28.20
C LEU A 31 -8.51 7.82 -29.03
N PHE A 32 -7.18 7.78 -29.05
CA PHE A 32 -6.35 8.71 -29.80
C PHE A 32 -6.54 8.55 -31.31
N SER A 33 -6.53 7.31 -31.82
CA SER A 33 -6.77 7.02 -33.23
C SER A 33 -8.14 7.54 -33.68
N ALA A 34 -9.19 7.30 -32.89
CA ALA A 34 -10.54 7.80 -33.15
C ALA A 34 -10.66 9.34 -33.13
N ASN A 35 -9.70 10.04 -32.51
CA ASN A 35 -9.65 11.50 -32.42
C ASN A 35 -8.56 12.12 -33.33
N GLY A 36 -8.07 11.37 -34.34
CA GLY A 36 -7.20 11.89 -35.38
C GLY A 36 -5.72 12.00 -35.00
N TYR A 37 -5.29 11.38 -33.90
CA TYR A 37 -3.86 11.23 -33.60
C TYR A 37 -3.24 10.14 -34.48
N ASP A 38 -1.98 10.32 -34.88
CA ASP A 38 -1.22 9.32 -35.64
C ASP A 38 -0.73 8.19 -34.74
N VAL A 39 -1.62 7.21 -34.51
CA VAL A 39 -1.40 5.99 -33.75
C VAL A 39 -2.37 4.90 -34.23
N PRO A 40 -1.95 3.63 -34.35
CA PRO A 40 -2.86 2.53 -34.64
C PRO A 40 -3.83 2.31 -33.47
N ALA A 41 -5.03 1.83 -33.78
CA ALA A 41 -6.11 1.68 -32.81
C ALA A 41 -5.90 0.55 -31.77
N GLY A 42 -4.86 -0.27 -31.90
CA GLY A 42 -4.58 -1.35 -30.95
C GLY A 42 -3.31 -2.14 -31.26
N GLY A 43 -3.00 -3.12 -30.42
CA GLY A 43 -1.81 -3.97 -30.52
C GLY A 43 -0.53 -3.34 -29.93
N ILE A 44 -0.67 -2.17 -29.29
CA ILE A 44 0.45 -1.44 -28.68
C ILE A 44 0.94 -2.19 -27.44
N ALA A 45 0.02 -2.67 -26.60
CA ALA A 45 0.38 -3.35 -25.37
C ALA A 45 1.13 -4.67 -25.61
N ALA A 46 0.70 -5.46 -26.60
CA ALA A 46 1.40 -6.66 -27.01
C ALA A 46 2.81 -6.35 -27.52
N GLY A 47 2.95 -5.35 -28.40
CA GLY A 47 4.24 -4.91 -28.90
C GLY A 47 5.20 -4.45 -27.79
N LEU A 48 4.69 -3.78 -26.74
CA LEU A 48 5.52 -3.33 -25.62
C LEU A 48 6.04 -4.49 -24.74
N ARG A 49 5.27 -5.57 -24.57
CA ARG A 49 5.67 -6.70 -23.70
C ARG A 49 6.88 -7.45 -24.23
N ASP A 50 6.93 -7.64 -25.54
CA ASP A 50 7.87 -8.56 -26.17
C ASP A 50 9.08 -7.83 -26.81
N ILE A 51 9.17 -6.51 -26.64
CA ILE A 51 10.20 -5.70 -27.30
C ILE A 51 11.56 -5.80 -26.61
N ALA A 52 12.57 -6.18 -27.40
CA ALA A 52 13.96 -6.11 -26.97
C ALA A 52 14.42 -4.64 -26.84
N PRO A 53 15.46 -4.36 -26.03
CA PRO A 53 16.06 -3.03 -25.98
C PRO A 53 16.53 -2.58 -27.37
N VAL A 54 16.05 -1.42 -27.80
CA VAL A 54 16.40 -0.82 -29.11
C VAL A 54 17.13 0.53 -28.88
N PRO A 55 18.07 0.90 -29.77
CA PRO A 55 18.77 2.19 -29.69
C PRO A 55 17.80 3.38 -29.75
N PHE A 56 17.98 4.38 -28.88
CA PHE A 56 17.16 5.59 -28.88
C PHE A 56 17.97 6.90 -28.89
N LEU A 57 19.18 6.93 -28.34
CA LEU A 57 20.02 8.14 -28.33
C LEU A 57 21.50 7.79 -28.49
N ALA A 58 22.16 8.38 -29.49
CA ALA A 58 23.59 8.21 -29.71
C ALA A 58 24.38 8.88 -28.57
N LEU A 59 25.44 8.22 -28.10
CA LEU A 59 26.27 8.71 -27.01
C LEU A 59 26.86 10.12 -27.25
N PRO A 60 27.35 10.48 -28.45
CA PRO A 60 27.81 11.85 -28.71
C PRO A 60 26.69 12.88 -28.56
N ALA A 61 25.48 12.57 -29.05
CA ALA A 61 24.31 13.44 -28.90
C ALA A 61 23.93 13.60 -27.43
N TYR A 62 23.95 12.50 -26.65
CA TYR A 62 23.76 12.57 -25.21
C TYR A 62 24.78 13.49 -24.52
N LYS A 63 26.07 13.38 -24.84
CA LYS A 63 27.12 14.23 -24.26
C LYS A 63 26.84 15.72 -24.51
N THR A 64 26.33 16.09 -25.69
CA THR A 64 25.89 17.45 -25.99
C THR A 64 24.69 17.87 -25.14
N LEU A 65 23.61 17.07 -25.10
CA LEU A 65 22.39 17.43 -24.35
C LEU A 65 22.64 17.46 -22.83
N PHE A 66 23.49 16.57 -22.33
CA PHE A 66 23.86 16.50 -20.92
C PHE A 66 24.63 17.76 -20.48
N ALA A 67 25.44 18.35 -21.37
CA ALA A 67 26.17 19.59 -21.09
C ALA A 67 25.26 20.82 -20.94
N GLU A 68 24.02 20.76 -21.42
CA GLU A 68 23.01 21.83 -21.25
C GLU A 68 22.26 21.76 -19.91
N LEU A 69 22.42 20.67 -19.15
CA LEU A 69 21.86 20.57 -17.81
C LEU A 69 22.61 21.49 -16.84
N PRO A 70 21.99 21.90 -15.71
CA PRO A 70 22.69 22.67 -14.69
C PRO A 70 23.97 21.98 -14.21
N PRO A 71 25.07 22.73 -13.96
CA PRO A 71 26.34 22.14 -13.52
C PRO A 71 26.20 21.26 -12.28
N ALA A 72 25.38 21.65 -11.31
CA ALA A 72 25.15 20.87 -10.09
C ALA A 72 24.54 19.48 -10.38
N ILE A 73 23.60 19.40 -11.33
CA ILE A 73 23.01 18.13 -11.78
C ILE A 73 24.07 17.28 -12.48
N GLN A 74 24.85 17.88 -13.38
CA GLN A 74 25.90 17.17 -14.11
C GLN A 74 26.93 16.55 -13.15
N THR A 75 27.43 17.36 -12.20
CA THR A 75 28.42 16.92 -11.21
C THR A 75 27.87 15.78 -10.36
N ARG A 76 26.61 15.86 -9.90
CA ARG A 76 26.00 14.79 -9.09
C ARG A 76 25.92 13.48 -9.87
N VAL A 77 25.41 13.50 -11.11
CA VAL A 77 25.28 12.28 -11.92
C VAL A 77 26.65 11.65 -12.17
N ARG A 78 27.66 12.44 -12.56
CA ARG A 78 29.02 11.94 -12.80
C ARG A 78 29.67 11.39 -11.53
N ALA A 79 29.48 12.07 -10.40
CA ALA A 79 30.03 11.62 -9.12
C ALA A 79 29.45 10.26 -8.68
N ALA A 80 28.18 10.01 -8.99
CA ALA A 80 27.51 8.76 -8.62
C ALA A 80 27.75 7.62 -9.63
N TRP A 81 27.89 7.93 -10.92
CA TRP A 81 27.80 6.93 -11.99
C TRP A 81 28.96 6.97 -13.00
N GLY A 82 29.95 7.81 -12.78
CA GLY A 82 31.11 7.92 -13.67
C GLY A 82 30.82 8.70 -14.95
N GLU A 83 31.47 8.31 -16.04
CA GLU A 83 31.27 8.94 -17.35
C GLU A 83 30.10 8.31 -18.12
N PRO A 84 29.44 9.05 -19.02
CA PRO A 84 28.31 8.55 -19.80
C PRO A 84 28.51 7.21 -20.54
N ASP A 85 29.72 6.95 -21.03
CA ASP A 85 30.09 5.72 -21.74
C ASP A 85 30.22 4.49 -20.83
N GLU A 86 30.30 4.68 -19.51
CA GLU A 86 30.36 3.61 -18.52
C GLU A 86 28.96 3.10 -18.14
N ASP A 87 27.88 3.75 -18.60
CA ASP A 87 26.51 3.34 -18.30
C ASP A 87 26.17 2.00 -18.99
N PRO A 88 25.62 1.02 -18.26
CA PRO A 88 25.36 -0.32 -18.81
C PRO A 88 24.27 -0.36 -19.89
N ASN A 89 23.50 0.73 -20.06
CA ASN A 89 22.56 0.86 -21.17
C ASN A 89 23.22 1.35 -22.45
N VAL A 90 24.53 1.65 -22.45
CA VAL A 90 25.29 1.97 -23.66
C VAL A 90 25.73 0.68 -24.35
N ARG A 91 25.32 0.49 -25.60
CA ARG A 91 25.75 -0.61 -26.48
C ARG A 91 26.08 -0.05 -27.85
N ASP A 92 27.25 -0.39 -28.38
CA ASP A 92 27.72 0.04 -29.70
C ASP A 92 27.65 1.58 -29.91
N GLY A 93 27.88 2.35 -28.83
CA GLY A 93 27.82 3.83 -28.86
C GLY A 93 26.42 4.43 -28.77
N TRP A 94 25.41 3.64 -28.40
CA TRP A 94 24.01 4.08 -28.25
C TRP A 94 23.44 3.71 -26.89
N PHE A 95 22.61 4.59 -26.32
CA PHE A 95 21.70 4.19 -25.25
C PHE A 95 20.58 3.31 -25.83
N VAL A 96 20.35 2.15 -25.20
CA VAL A 96 19.30 1.21 -25.58
C VAL A 96 18.25 1.06 -24.48
N GLN A 97 16.97 0.95 -24.85
CA GLN A 97 15.85 0.72 -23.93
C GLN A 97 14.66 0.12 -24.70
N PRO A 98 13.86 -0.78 -24.10
CA PRO A 98 12.60 -1.25 -24.69
C PRO A 98 11.62 -0.11 -24.93
N HIS A 99 11.41 0.27 -26.19
CA HIS A 99 10.41 1.26 -26.59
C HIS A 99 9.83 0.94 -27.97
N LEU A 100 8.55 1.23 -28.15
CA LEU A 100 7.79 1.06 -29.39
C LEU A 100 7.44 2.43 -29.95
N ARG A 101 7.67 2.63 -31.26
CA ARG A 101 7.11 3.76 -32.00
C ARG A 101 5.93 3.28 -32.84
N ALA A 102 4.79 3.94 -32.69
CA ALA A 102 3.57 3.69 -33.45
C ALA A 102 3.03 5.03 -33.96
N GLY A 103 3.40 5.40 -35.19
CA GLY A 103 3.14 6.74 -35.73
C GLY A 103 3.90 7.83 -34.98
N LYS A 104 3.18 8.83 -34.45
CA LYS A 104 3.72 9.88 -33.56
C LYS A 104 3.67 9.50 -32.08
N PHE A 105 3.15 8.32 -31.75
CA PHE A 105 3.09 7.82 -30.38
C PHE A 105 4.34 6.99 -30.05
N ILE A 106 5.02 7.36 -28.97
CA ILE A 106 6.18 6.63 -28.43
C ILE A 106 5.76 6.04 -27.09
N VAL A 107 5.92 4.73 -26.95
CA VAL A 107 5.61 3.99 -25.72
C VAL A 107 6.88 3.33 -25.22
N SER A 108 7.18 3.51 -23.94
CA SER A 108 8.35 2.89 -23.32
C SER A 108 8.04 2.51 -21.90
N VAL A 109 8.69 1.44 -21.42
CA VAL A 109 8.82 1.24 -19.98
C VAL A 109 9.80 2.27 -19.46
N GLN A 110 9.43 2.99 -18.40
CA GLN A 110 10.31 3.96 -17.74
C GLN A 110 11.62 3.25 -17.32
N PRO A 111 12.80 3.80 -17.66
CA PRO A 111 14.07 3.19 -17.27
C PRO A 111 14.24 3.09 -15.75
N ASP A 112 15.08 2.16 -15.31
CA ASP A 112 15.46 2.07 -13.91
C ASP A 112 16.33 3.26 -13.50
N ARG A 113 15.93 3.92 -12.41
CA ARG A 113 16.65 5.04 -11.78
C ARG A 113 18.09 4.69 -11.36
N GLY A 114 18.34 3.47 -10.87
CA GLY A 114 19.64 2.98 -10.37
C GLY A 114 20.12 1.68 -11.02
N ALA A 115 21.35 1.24 -10.73
CA ALA A 115 21.95 0.04 -11.32
C ALA A 115 21.26 -1.26 -10.85
N VAL A 116 21.02 -2.19 -11.78
CA VAL A 116 20.32 -3.47 -11.51
C VAL A 116 21.10 -4.36 -10.52
N GLN A 117 22.43 -4.30 -10.54
CA GLN A 117 23.33 -5.14 -9.75
C GLN A 117 23.64 -4.55 -8.36
N ASP A 118 23.57 -3.23 -8.20
CA ASP A 118 23.81 -2.50 -6.92
C ASP A 118 22.53 -2.00 -6.24
N ARG A 119 21.38 -2.60 -6.57
CA ARG A 119 20.09 -2.33 -5.92
C ARG A 119 20.10 -2.54 -4.39
N LYS A 120 21.17 -3.14 -3.83
CA LYS A 120 21.44 -3.41 -2.40
C LYS A 120 21.50 -2.17 -1.51
N LEU A 121 22.03 -1.06 -2.00
CA LEU A 121 22.35 0.15 -1.20
C LEU A 121 21.80 1.45 -1.83
N SER A 122 21.63 1.45 -3.16
CA SER A 122 21.37 2.64 -3.98
C SER A 122 19.89 3.03 -4.09
N TYR A 123 18.97 2.08 -3.91
CA TYR A 123 17.55 2.30 -4.23
C TYR A 123 16.78 3.02 -3.12
N HIS A 124 17.27 2.90 -1.89
CA HIS A 124 16.74 3.61 -0.71
C HIS A 124 17.52 4.89 -0.40
N ASP A 125 18.59 5.18 -1.15
CA ASP A 125 19.25 6.47 -1.10
C ASP A 125 18.41 7.47 -1.95
N PRO A 126 17.69 8.40 -1.31
CA PRO A 126 16.88 9.38 -2.01
C PRO A 126 17.70 10.45 -2.72
N ASP A 127 18.95 10.63 -2.30
CA ASP A 127 19.88 11.64 -2.80
C ASP A 127 20.73 11.10 -3.94
N LEU A 128 20.79 9.78 -4.11
CA LEU A 128 21.42 9.18 -5.26
C LEU A 128 20.77 9.72 -6.54
N PRO A 129 21.52 10.33 -7.46
CA PRO A 129 20.94 10.83 -8.72
C PRO A 129 20.57 9.66 -9.66
N PRO A 130 19.66 9.87 -10.62
CA PRO A 130 19.40 8.90 -11.68
C PRO A 130 20.66 8.63 -12.52
N ARG A 131 20.79 7.41 -13.05
CA ARG A 131 21.84 7.02 -14.00
C ARG A 131 21.80 7.82 -15.31
N HIS A 132 22.91 7.81 -16.05
CA HIS A 132 23.00 8.45 -17.36
C HIS A 132 21.92 7.94 -18.32
N GLY A 133 21.62 6.64 -18.36
CA GLY A 133 20.57 6.08 -19.22
C GLY A 133 19.16 6.60 -18.91
N TYR A 134 18.86 6.89 -17.64
CA TYR A 134 17.59 7.50 -17.24
C TYR A 134 17.53 8.98 -17.66
N VAL A 135 18.63 9.72 -17.44
CA VAL A 135 18.74 11.12 -17.89
C VAL A 135 18.63 11.20 -19.42
N ALA A 136 19.34 10.32 -20.14
CA ALA A 136 19.33 10.21 -21.59
C ALA A 136 17.92 10.00 -22.14
N PHE A 137 17.12 9.14 -21.48
CA PHE A 137 15.74 8.87 -21.88
C PHE A 137 14.87 10.14 -21.87
N TYR A 138 14.91 10.93 -20.79
CA TYR A 138 14.12 12.16 -20.71
C TYR A 138 14.64 13.27 -21.63
N LEU A 139 15.97 13.37 -21.82
CA LEU A 139 16.54 14.31 -22.78
C LEU A 139 16.20 13.92 -24.22
N TRP A 140 16.21 12.63 -24.55
CA TRP A 140 15.78 12.12 -25.86
C TRP A 140 14.33 12.50 -26.15
N LEU A 141 13.40 12.15 -25.25
CA LEU A 141 11.98 12.49 -25.42
C LEU A 141 11.77 14.00 -25.63
N ARG A 142 12.43 14.82 -24.80
CA ARG A 142 12.21 16.28 -24.80
C ARG A 142 12.90 17.00 -25.96
N GLN A 143 14.14 16.65 -26.29
CA GLN A 143 14.99 17.44 -27.19
C GLN A 143 15.25 16.75 -28.53
N ALA A 144 15.33 15.42 -28.57
CA ALA A 144 15.55 14.70 -29.82
C ALA A 144 14.23 14.35 -30.54
N GLU A 145 13.25 13.83 -29.80
CA GLU A 145 11.91 13.55 -30.34
C GLU A 145 10.99 14.76 -30.31
N ASN A 146 11.28 15.72 -29.43
CA ASN A 146 10.49 16.93 -29.23
C ASN A 146 8.99 16.62 -28.99
N ILE A 147 8.72 15.72 -28.04
CA ILE A 147 7.34 15.33 -27.72
C ILE A 147 6.55 16.52 -27.15
N HIS A 148 5.25 16.57 -27.48
CA HIS A 148 4.37 17.66 -27.02
C HIS A 148 3.84 17.47 -25.60
N ALA A 149 3.68 16.22 -25.16
CA ALA A 149 3.17 15.87 -23.84
C ALA A 149 3.65 14.48 -23.45
N LEU A 150 3.73 14.25 -22.14
CA LEU A 150 4.03 12.96 -21.55
C LEU A 150 2.80 12.42 -20.86
N VAL A 151 2.36 11.21 -21.22
CA VAL A 151 1.32 10.47 -20.48
C VAL A 151 2.00 9.39 -19.68
N HIS A 152 1.97 9.49 -18.36
CA HIS A 152 2.46 8.43 -17.50
C HIS A 152 1.33 7.46 -17.14
N LEU A 153 1.56 6.16 -17.32
CA LEU A 153 0.60 5.10 -17.02
C LEU A 153 1.20 4.09 -16.03
N GLY A 154 0.49 3.85 -14.92
CA GLY A 154 0.99 3.08 -13.78
C GLY A 154 0.44 3.62 -12.45
N ALA A 155 0.72 2.96 -11.32
CA ALA A 155 0.42 3.50 -9.99
C ALA A 155 1.09 4.87 -9.81
N HIS A 156 2.40 4.91 -10.04
CA HIS A 156 3.20 6.12 -10.10
C HIS A 156 4.52 5.84 -10.84
N GLY A 157 5.23 6.90 -11.17
CA GLY A 157 6.53 6.86 -11.83
C GLY A 157 7.64 6.85 -10.79
N THR A 158 8.87 6.93 -11.28
CA THR A 158 10.04 7.24 -10.45
C THR A 158 10.52 8.69 -10.63
N LEU A 159 9.91 9.44 -11.56
CA LEU A 159 10.38 10.76 -12.00
C LEU A 159 10.09 11.82 -10.95
N GLU A 160 8.87 11.82 -10.42
CA GLU A 160 8.41 12.65 -9.33
C GLU A 160 9.16 12.37 -8.02
N TRP A 161 9.77 11.19 -7.88
CA TRP A 161 10.52 10.78 -6.69
C TRP A 161 12.04 10.97 -6.82
N LEU A 162 12.54 11.52 -7.93
CA LEU A 162 13.97 11.82 -8.07
C LEU A 162 14.43 12.91 -7.09
N PRO A 163 15.73 12.92 -6.69
CA PRO A 163 16.25 13.85 -5.71
C PRO A 163 15.91 15.32 -5.98
N GLY A 164 15.62 16.04 -4.90
CA GLY A 164 15.22 17.44 -4.93
C GLY A 164 14.14 17.76 -3.90
N LYS A 165 13.76 19.04 -3.82
CA LYS A 165 12.78 19.56 -2.88
C LYS A 165 11.41 18.89 -3.04
N ALA A 166 10.73 18.65 -1.92
CA ALA A 166 9.38 18.07 -1.90
C ALA A 166 8.30 19.01 -2.45
N LEU A 167 8.50 20.33 -2.35
CA LEU A 167 7.60 21.37 -2.84
C LEU A 167 8.41 22.49 -3.50
N ALA A 168 7.82 23.15 -4.51
CA ALA A 168 8.44 24.23 -5.28
C ALA A 168 9.86 23.89 -5.75
N PRO A 169 10.04 22.78 -6.49
CA PRO A 169 11.35 22.33 -6.93
C PRO A 169 11.99 23.36 -7.88
N ASP A 170 13.29 23.61 -7.69
CA ASP A 170 14.06 24.48 -8.58
C ASP A 170 14.80 23.67 -9.66
N PRO A 171 14.88 24.18 -10.89
CA PRO A 171 15.52 23.46 -12.00
C PRO A 171 17.02 23.26 -11.82
N GLU A 172 17.70 24.06 -10.98
CA GLU A 172 19.15 24.02 -10.78
C GLU A 172 19.60 22.81 -9.96
N HIS A 173 18.79 22.35 -9.01
CA HIS A 173 19.16 21.28 -8.06
C HIS A 173 18.18 20.10 -8.03
N CYS A 174 16.97 20.25 -8.58
CA CYS A 174 15.93 19.21 -8.51
C CYS A 174 15.81 18.48 -9.85
N PHE A 175 16.07 17.16 -9.83
CA PHE A 175 16.02 16.32 -11.02
C PHE A 175 14.65 16.27 -11.73
N PRO A 176 13.49 16.19 -11.03
CA PRO A 176 12.19 16.09 -11.71
C PRO A 176 11.96 17.24 -12.70
N VAL A 177 12.22 18.48 -12.26
CA VAL A 177 12.07 19.70 -13.08
C VAL A 177 13.23 19.94 -14.03
N ALA A 178 14.46 19.52 -13.70
CA ALA A 178 15.58 19.59 -14.64
C ALA A 178 15.35 18.72 -15.90
N LEU A 179 14.74 17.54 -15.69
CA LEU A 179 14.44 16.58 -16.76
C LEU A 179 13.13 16.94 -17.50
N CYS A 180 12.04 17.29 -16.79
CA CYS A 180 10.78 17.64 -17.45
C CYS A 180 10.76 19.05 -18.03
N ARG A 181 11.39 20.03 -17.35
CA ARG A 181 11.24 21.46 -17.58
C ARG A 181 9.76 21.83 -17.78
N GLY A 182 9.39 22.38 -18.93
CA GLY A 182 8.03 22.80 -19.24
C GLY A 182 7.17 21.76 -19.97
N LEU A 183 7.63 20.50 -20.08
CA LEU A 183 6.87 19.45 -20.76
C LEU A 183 5.57 19.14 -19.98
N PRO A 184 4.38 19.25 -20.60
CA PRO A 184 3.12 18.86 -19.95
C PRO A 184 3.13 17.38 -19.57
N VAL A 185 2.89 17.09 -18.30
CA VAL A 185 2.75 15.72 -17.78
C VAL A 185 1.28 15.46 -17.46
N ILE A 186 0.69 14.44 -18.08
CA ILE A 186 -0.67 13.99 -17.86
C ILE A 186 -0.63 12.62 -17.21
N TYR A 187 -1.42 12.45 -16.15
CA TYR A 187 -1.31 11.30 -15.27
C TYR A 187 -2.68 10.72 -14.93
N PRO A 188 -3.15 9.70 -15.67
CA PRO A 188 -4.21 8.81 -15.19
C PRO A 188 -3.84 8.24 -13.83
N PHE A 189 -4.70 8.45 -12.83
CA PHE A 189 -4.41 8.12 -11.44
C PHE A 189 -5.67 7.65 -10.71
N ILE A 190 -5.54 6.67 -9.83
CA ILE A 190 -6.71 6.14 -9.12
C ILE A 190 -7.25 7.18 -8.12
N VAL A 191 -8.58 7.38 -8.10
CA VAL A 191 -9.21 8.41 -7.26
C VAL A 191 -8.94 8.25 -5.76
N ASN A 192 -8.66 7.03 -5.30
CA ASN A 192 -8.41 6.72 -3.90
C ASN A 192 -6.91 6.78 -3.52
N ASN A 193 -6.03 7.33 -4.34
CA ASN A 193 -4.62 7.52 -3.97
C ASN A 193 -4.18 8.99 -4.02
N PRO A 194 -4.75 9.85 -3.15
CA PRO A 194 -4.46 11.29 -3.13
C PRO A 194 -3.02 11.62 -2.77
N GLY A 195 -2.34 10.75 -2.01
CA GLY A 195 -1.01 11.03 -1.48
C GLY A 195 0.05 11.10 -2.57
N GLU A 196 0.13 10.06 -3.39
CA GLU A 196 1.09 10.00 -4.50
C GLU A 196 0.70 10.96 -5.63
N ALA A 197 -0.60 11.12 -5.89
CA ALA A 197 -1.12 12.14 -6.79
C ALA A 197 -0.61 13.54 -6.43
N ALA A 198 -0.60 13.89 -5.14
CA ALA A 198 -0.10 15.19 -4.68
C ALA A 198 1.40 15.37 -4.98
N VAL A 199 2.21 14.33 -4.87
CA VAL A 199 3.65 14.38 -5.19
C VAL A 199 3.86 14.66 -6.68
N ALA A 200 3.15 13.93 -7.56
CA ALA A 200 3.21 14.17 -9.00
C ALA A 200 2.78 15.60 -9.36
N ARG A 201 1.71 16.13 -8.74
CA ARG A 201 1.28 17.53 -8.93
C ARG A 201 2.33 18.53 -8.49
N ARG A 202 2.89 18.38 -7.29
CA ARG A 202 3.82 19.34 -6.67
C ARG A 202 5.19 19.34 -7.35
N ARG A 203 5.66 18.18 -7.80
CA ARG A 203 7.04 18.00 -8.31
C ARG A 203 7.14 18.01 -9.83
N LEU A 204 6.06 17.67 -10.55
CA LEU A 204 6.03 17.66 -12.02
C LEU A 204 5.06 18.69 -12.62
N GLY A 205 4.20 19.33 -11.82
CA GLY A 205 3.10 20.13 -12.36
C GLY A 205 2.06 19.27 -13.09
N ALA A 206 1.97 17.97 -12.77
CA ALA A 206 1.16 17.03 -13.52
C ALA A 206 -0.35 17.34 -13.45
N VAL A 207 -1.05 17.10 -14.57
CA VAL A 207 -2.52 17.02 -14.62
C VAL A 207 -2.91 15.60 -14.23
N VAL A 208 -3.37 15.44 -12.99
CA VAL A 208 -3.65 14.11 -12.43
C VAL A 208 -5.11 13.76 -12.63
N LEU A 209 -5.40 13.00 -13.67
CA LEU A 209 -6.74 12.60 -14.09
C LEU A 209 -7.23 11.41 -13.28
N GLY A 210 -8.18 11.66 -12.37
CA GLY A 210 -8.80 10.61 -11.57
C GLY A 210 -9.49 9.55 -12.43
N HIS A 211 -9.26 8.27 -12.17
CA HIS A 211 -10.01 7.16 -12.77
C HIS A 211 -10.72 6.31 -11.70
N LEU A 212 -11.74 5.56 -12.13
CA LEU A 212 -12.51 4.67 -11.27
C LEU A 212 -11.63 3.65 -10.56
N THR A 213 -12.07 3.24 -9.37
CA THR A 213 -11.52 2.08 -8.68
C THR A 213 -11.91 0.79 -9.41
N PRO A 214 -11.17 -0.31 -9.21
CA PRO A 214 -11.52 -1.62 -9.76
C PRO A 214 -12.90 -2.07 -9.27
N PRO A 215 -13.61 -2.92 -10.02
CA PRO A 215 -14.86 -3.51 -9.58
C PRO A 215 -14.66 -4.30 -8.29
N LEU A 216 -15.53 -4.08 -7.30
CA LEU A 216 -15.53 -4.76 -6.02
C LEU A 216 -16.73 -5.71 -5.91
N LYS A 217 -16.54 -6.81 -5.19
CA LYS A 217 -17.61 -7.72 -4.76
C LYS A 217 -17.31 -8.29 -3.37
N SER A 218 -18.34 -8.85 -2.73
CA SER A 218 -18.13 -9.69 -1.54
C SER A 218 -17.36 -10.96 -1.92
N ALA A 219 -16.41 -11.37 -1.07
CA ALA A 219 -15.61 -12.57 -1.23
C ALA A 219 -16.46 -13.85 -1.26
N GLY A 220 -17.57 -13.85 -0.50
CA GLY A 220 -18.38 -15.05 -0.34
C GLY A 220 -17.64 -16.15 0.41
N VAL A 221 -18.22 -17.35 0.41
CA VAL A 221 -17.57 -18.57 0.90
C VAL A 221 -17.52 -19.60 -0.22
N HIS A 222 -16.50 -20.45 -0.22
CA HIS A 222 -16.28 -21.47 -1.26
C HIS A 222 -15.72 -22.77 -0.65
N GLY A 223 -15.78 -23.86 -1.42
CA GLY A 223 -15.29 -25.18 -0.98
C GLY A 223 -15.92 -25.65 0.33
N GLU A 224 -15.11 -26.20 1.23
CA GLU A 224 -15.56 -26.68 2.54
C GLU A 224 -16.16 -25.58 3.43
N ALA A 225 -15.70 -24.32 3.31
CA ALA A 225 -16.28 -23.21 4.07
C ALA A 225 -17.75 -22.97 3.71
N ALA A 226 -18.11 -23.08 2.42
CA ALA A 226 -19.50 -22.99 1.98
C ALA A 226 -20.35 -24.20 2.41
N ALA A 227 -19.74 -25.39 2.52
CA ALA A 227 -20.42 -26.56 3.04
C ALA A 227 -20.70 -26.44 4.54
N LEU A 228 -19.76 -25.89 5.30
CA LEU A 228 -19.90 -25.62 6.73
C LEU A 228 -20.94 -24.55 7.02
N GLU A 229 -21.00 -23.47 6.23
CA GLU A 229 -22.02 -22.43 6.38
C GLU A 229 -23.44 -23.03 6.33
N ARG A 230 -23.72 -23.90 5.34
CA ARG A 230 -25.01 -24.59 5.25
C ARG A 230 -25.31 -25.49 6.46
N LEU A 231 -24.29 -26.15 7.01
CA LEU A 231 -24.45 -26.96 8.22
C LEU A 231 -24.71 -26.10 9.46
N ILE A 232 -24.09 -24.91 9.54
CA ILE A 232 -24.32 -23.93 10.61
C ILE A 232 -25.75 -23.38 10.52
N ASP A 233 -26.25 -23.07 9.31
CA ASP A 233 -27.64 -22.67 9.09
C ASP A 233 -28.63 -23.79 9.53
N ASP A 234 -28.34 -25.05 9.17
CA ASP A 234 -29.13 -26.21 9.61
C ASP A 234 -29.08 -26.41 11.13
N TYR A 235 -27.93 -26.15 11.76
CA TYR A 235 -27.78 -26.16 13.21
C TYR A 235 -28.63 -25.07 13.85
N ALA A 236 -28.58 -23.84 13.34
CA ALA A 236 -29.37 -22.72 13.86
C ALA A 236 -30.88 -22.96 13.70
N ALA A 237 -31.31 -23.61 12.61
CA ALA A 237 -32.71 -23.99 12.41
C ALA A 237 -33.18 -25.13 13.33
N ALA A 238 -32.27 -25.98 13.82
CA ALA A 238 -32.58 -27.07 14.75
C ALA A 238 -32.46 -26.66 16.23
N ASP A 239 -31.76 -25.57 16.52
CA ASP A 239 -31.50 -25.13 17.89
C ASP A 239 -32.81 -24.81 18.63
N GLY A 240 -32.90 -25.27 19.88
CA GLY A 240 -34.12 -25.20 20.70
C GLY A 240 -35.29 -26.10 20.27
N LEU A 241 -35.23 -26.75 19.10
CA LEU A 241 -36.30 -27.62 18.58
C LEU A 241 -35.97 -29.12 18.66
N ASP A 242 -34.73 -29.50 18.32
CA ASP A 242 -34.28 -30.90 18.34
C ASP A 242 -32.85 -31.01 18.90
N ARG A 243 -32.76 -31.34 20.19
CA ARG A 243 -31.48 -31.47 20.89
C ARG A 243 -30.57 -32.55 20.28
N ARG A 244 -31.13 -33.69 19.87
CA ARG A 244 -30.34 -34.81 19.33
C ARG A 244 -29.74 -34.43 17.98
N ARG A 245 -30.52 -33.75 17.13
CA ARG A 245 -30.04 -33.24 15.85
C ARG A 245 -28.96 -32.17 16.04
N THR A 246 -29.16 -31.27 17.00
CA THR A 246 -28.21 -30.19 17.33
C THR A 246 -26.85 -30.73 17.80
N GLU A 247 -26.86 -31.75 18.68
CA GLU A 247 -25.63 -32.42 19.15
C GLU A 247 -24.87 -33.12 18.00
N MET A 248 -25.60 -33.77 17.07
CA MET A 248 -25.02 -34.41 15.89
C MET A 248 -24.41 -33.40 14.91
N LEU A 249 -25.16 -32.36 14.55
CA LEU A 249 -24.70 -31.31 13.62
C LEU A 249 -23.47 -30.60 14.17
N ARG A 250 -23.45 -30.27 15.46
CA ARG A 250 -22.28 -29.66 16.10
C ARG A 250 -21.03 -30.52 15.97
N GLY A 251 -21.15 -31.82 16.26
CA GLY A 251 -20.03 -32.76 16.14
C GLY A 251 -19.51 -32.84 14.70
N GLU A 252 -20.41 -32.87 13.72
CA GLU A 252 -20.07 -32.88 12.30
C GLU A 252 -19.39 -31.58 11.86
N ILE A 253 -19.95 -30.42 12.22
CA ILE A 253 -19.40 -29.10 11.90
C ILE A 253 -17.98 -28.97 12.43
N LEU A 254 -17.77 -29.25 13.71
CA LEU A 254 -16.44 -29.11 14.33
C LEU A 254 -15.43 -30.10 13.75
N SER A 255 -15.83 -31.35 13.50
CA SER A 255 -14.95 -32.35 12.88
C SER A 255 -14.53 -31.95 11.45
N ARG A 256 -15.47 -31.46 10.65
CA ARG A 256 -15.19 -30.97 9.29
C ARG A 256 -14.35 -29.69 9.30
N ALA A 257 -14.66 -28.74 10.18
CA ALA A 257 -13.89 -27.53 10.33
C ALA A 257 -12.45 -27.80 10.79
N GLU A 258 -12.23 -28.78 11.66
CA GLU A 258 -10.90 -29.24 12.06
C GLU A 258 -10.13 -29.84 10.87
N ALA A 259 -10.76 -30.74 10.12
CA ALA A 259 -10.16 -31.37 8.94
C ALA A 259 -9.80 -30.36 7.83
N ALA A 260 -10.59 -29.29 7.69
CA ALA A 260 -10.36 -28.21 6.75
C ALA A 260 -9.41 -27.11 7.26
N GLY A 261 -8.95 -27.20 8.51
CA GLY A 261 -8.10 -26.19 9.16
C GLY A 261 -8.82 -24.92 9.62
N LEU A 262 -10.14 -24.82 9.43
CA LEU A 262 -10.94 -23.62 9.73
C LEU A 262 -11.07 -23.33 11.23
N LEU A 263 -10.97 -24.35 12.09
CA LEU A 263 -10.94 -24.11 13.55
C LEU A 263 -9.68 -23.35 13.98
N GLU A 264 -8.52 -23.73 13.44
CA GLU A 264 -7.25 -23.03 13.72
C GLU A 264 -7.32 -21.58 13.21
N GLU A 265 -7.83 -21.38 12.00
CA GLU A 265 -7.98 -20.05 11.40
C GLU A 265 -8.97 -19.14 12.13
N SER A 266 -10.02 -19.71 12.74
CA SER A 266 -10.97 -18.97 13.59
C SER A 266 -10.45 -18.64 14.99
N GLY A 267 -9.19 -18.97 15.29
CA GLY A 267 -8.55 -18.71 16.59
C GLY A 267 -9.12 -19.59 17.72
N CYS A 268 -9.68 -20.76 17.39
CA CYS A 268 -10.18 -21.69 18.41
C CYS A 268 -9.00 -22.37 19.13
N ALA A 269 -8.83 -22.09 20.42
CA ALA A 269 -7.85 -22.78 21.25
C ALA A 269 -8.21 -24.27 21.45
N ARG A 270 -7.20 -25.12 21.59
CA ARG A 270 -7.40 -26.55 21.87
C ARG A 270 -8.15 -26.74 23.19
N GLY A 271 -9.24 -27.51 23.15
CA GLY A 271 -10.08 -27.78 24.33
C GLY A 271 -11.10 -26.69 24.65
N MET A 272 -11.27 -25.69 23.78
CA MET A 272 -12.37 -24.73 23.85
C MET A 272 -13.73 -25.45 23.86
N PRO A 273 -14.72 -24.99 24.66
CA PRO A 273 -16.07 -25.54 24.63
C PRO A 273 -16.65 -25.52 23.22
N ALA A 274 -17.40 -26.56 22.86
CA ALA A 274 -17.90 -26.77 21.50
C ALA A 274 -18.86 -25.65 21.04
N ASP A 275 -19.62 -25.04 21.96
CA ASP A 275 -20.46 -23.86 21.69
C ASP A 275 -19.62 -22.63 21.33
N ASP A 276 -18.58 -22.34 22.11
CA ASP A 276 -17.68 -21.21 21.88
C ASP A 276 -16.91 -21.38 20.56
N ALA A 277 -16.46 -22.61 20.28
CA ALA A 277 -15.76 -22.93 19.03
C ALA A 277 -16.68 -22.75 17.81
N LEU A 278 -17.95 -23.18 17.92
CA LEU A 278 -18.93 -22.99 16.86
C LEU A 278 -19.23 -21.50 16.62
N ALA A 279 -19.42 -20.72 17.70
CA ALA A 279 -19.67 -19.28 17.60
C ALA A 279 -18.49 -18.52 16.96
N ARG A 280 -17.25 -18.89 17.31
CA ARG A 280 -16.04 -18.31 16.69
C ARG A 280 -15.88 -18.69 15.24
N LEU A 281 -16.14 -19.96 14.90
CA LEU A 281 -16.13 -20.43 13.52
C LEU A 281 -17.14 -19.66 12.66
N ASP A 282 -18.38 -19.51 13.14
CA ASP A 282 -19.43 -18.76 12.44
C ASP A 282 -19.03 -17.29 12.24
N ALA A 283 -18.54 -16.63 13.30
CA ALA A 283 -18.04 -15.26 13.22
C ALA A 283 -16.89 -15.10 12.20
N TYR A 284 -15.95 -16.04 12.17
CA TYR A 284 -14.85 -16.06 11.19
C TYR A 284 -15.36 -16.24 9.76
N LEU A 285 -16.27 -17.20 9.52
CA LEU A 285 -16.85 -17.43 8.20
C LEU A 285 -17.63 -16.21 7.70
N CYS A 286 -18.40 -15.55 8.57
CA CYS A 286 -19.07 -14.29 8.26
C CYS A 286 -18.05 -13.18 7.93
N ASP A 287 -16.95 -13.08 8.69
CA ASP A 287 -15.92 -12.07 8.46
C ASP A 287 -15.15 -12.25 7.13
N VAL A 288 -14.90 -13.50 6.73
CA VAL A 288 -14.35 -13.84 5.42
C VAL A 288 -15.37 -13.53 4.32
N LYS A 289 -16.63 -13.95 4.48
CA LYS A 289 -17.71 -13.76 3.50
C LYS A 289 -17.94 -12.29 3.15
N GLU A 290 -17.95 -11.43 4.16
CA GLU A 290 -18.17 -9.99 4.05
C GLU A 290 -16.98 -9.21 3.47
N MET A 291 -15.79 -9.83 3.43
CA MET A 291 -14.59 -9.19 2.86
C MET A 291 -14.90 -8.69 1.45
N GLN A 292 -14.56 -7.44 1.17
CA GLN A 292 -14.63 -6.90 -0.18
C GLN A 292 -13.34 -7.25 -0.91
N ILE A 293 -13.47 -7.78 -2.12
CA ILE A 293 -12.36 -8.16 -2.98
C ILE A 293 -12.56 -7.58 -4.38
N ARG A 294 -11.45 -7.41 -5.10
CA ARG A 294 -11.48 -6.97 -6.50
C ARG A 294 -11.98 -8.08 -7.42
N ASP A 295 -12.99 -7.80 -8.23
CA ASP A 295 -13.49 -8.69 -9.29
C ASP A 295 -12.90 -8.33 -10.66
N GLY A 296 -11.58 -8.19 -10.71
CA GLY A 296 -10.83 -7.69 -11.87
C GLY A 296 -10.20 -6.32 -11.62
N LEU A 297 -9.79 -5.68 -12.71
CA LEU A 297 -9.10 -4.39 -12.73
C LEU A 297 -9.89 -3.37 -13.55
N HIS A 298 -9.70 -2.09 -13.27
CA HIS A 298 -10.25 -1.01 -14.09
C HIS A 298 -9.47 -0.91 -15.42
N VAL A 299 -10.17 -0.52 -16.49
CA VAL A 299 -9.55 -0.15 -17.78
C VAL A 299 -9.91 1.29 -18.05
N PHE A 300 -8.90 2.16 -18.15
CA PHE A 300 -9.11 3.60 -18.28
C PHE A 300 -10.03 3.95 -19.44
N GLY A 301 -11.03 4.78 -19.19
CA GLY A 301 -12.00 5.19 -20.19
C GLY A 301 -13.06 4.14 -20.56
N GLN A 302 -13.13 3.02 -19.84
CA GLN A 302 -14.12 1.96 -20.07
C GLN A 302 -14.97 1.71 -18.83
N SER A 303 -16.29 1.61 -19.01
CA SER A 303 -17.18 1.20 -17.93
C SER A 303 -17.07 -0.31 -17.67
N PRO A 304 -17.18 -0.77 -16.41
CA PRO A 304 -17.23 -2.19 -16.12
C PRO A 304 -18.42 -2.88 -16.82
N ALA A 305 -18.29 -4.18 -17.08
CA ALA A 305 -19.41 -4.99 -17.58
C ALA A 305 -20.63 -4.92 -16.64
N PRO A 306 -21.86 -5.12 -17.14
CA PRO A 306 -23.09 -4.84 -16.39
C PRO A 306 -23.16 -5.43 -14.98
N GLU A 307 -22.73 -6.68 -14.79
CA GLU A 307 -22.70 -7.33 -13.47
C GLU A 307 -21.70 -6.69 -12.50
N ARG A 308 -20.48 -6.42 -12.98
CA ARG A 308 -19.41 -5.77 -12.19
C ARG A 308 -19.73 -4.32 -11.88
N ARG A 309 -20.38 -3.63 -12.82
CA ARG A 309 -20.95 -2.30 -12.61
C ARG A 309 -21.97 -2.34 -11.47
N ALA A 310 -22.92 -3.27 -11.52
CA ALA A 310 -23.96 -3.39 -10.49
C ALA A 310 -23.35 -3.66 -9.11
N ALA A 311 -22.37 -4.57 -9.02
CA ALA A 311 -21.68 -4.88 -7.77
C ALA A 311 -20.90 -3.68 -7.20
N LEU A 312 -20.10 -3.00 -8.04
CA LEU A 312 -19.34 -1.82 -7.60
C LEU A 312 -20.27 -0.67 -7.18
N LEU A 313 -21.31 -0.38 -7.96
CA LEU A 313 -22.29 0.65 -7.62
C LEU A 313 -23.01 0.33 -6.30
N ALA A 314 -23.36 -0.94 -6.06
CA ALA A 314 -23.97 -1.38 -4.81
C ALA A 314 -23.02 -1.16 -3.62
N ALA A 315 -21.73 -1.50 -3.76
CA ALA A 315 -20.72 -1.27 -2.73
C ALA A 315 -20.57 0.22 -2.40
N ILE A 316 -20.48 1.10 -3.42
CA ILE A 316 -20.37 2.55 -3.23
C ILE A 316 -21.65 3.12 -2.60
N THR A 317 -22.82 2.63 -3.02
CA THR A 317 -24.11 3.06 -2.45
C THR A 317 -24.21 2.69 -0.98
N ALA A 318 -23.84 1.46 -0.61
CA ALA A 318 -23.84 1.00 0.77
C ALA A 318 -22.85 1.79 1.64
N ALA A 319 -21.70 2.18 1.08
CA ALA A 319 -20.70 2.99 1.78
C ALA A 319 -21.08 4.47 1.90
N SER A 320 -22.06 4.97 1.13
CA SER A 320 -22.43 6.38 1.04
C SER A 320 -23.87 6.65 1.52
N PRO A 321 -24.21 6.32 2.79
CA PRO A 321 -25.56 6.53 3.30
C PRO A 321 -25.92 8.02 3.22
N GLY A 322 -27.07 8.34 2.62
CA GLY A 322 -27.55 9.73 2.45
C GLY A 322 -27.26 10.35 1.07
N VAL A 323 -26.52 9.67 0.19
CA VAL A 323 -26.40 10.08 -1.22
C VAL A 323 -27.55 9.49 -2.03
N ASP A 324 -28.19 10.29 -2.88
CA ASP A 324 -29.25 9.83 -3.79
C ASP A 324 -28.71 8.74 -4.74
N PRO A 325 -29.21 7.50 -4.67
CA PRO A 325 -28.72 6.38 -5.49
C PRO A 325 -28.83 6.64 -7.00
N THR A 326 -29.83 7.40 -7.44
CA THR A 326 -30.03 7.71 -8.86
C THR A 326 -28.96 8.66 -9.39
N LYS A 327 -28.62 9.68 -8.60
CA LYS A 327 -27.53 10.61 -8.93
C LYS A 327 -26.19 9.92 -8.90
N LEU A 328 -25.97 9.04 -7.92
CA LEU A 328 -24.75 8.25 -7.81
C LEU A 328 -24.56 7.35 -9.03
N ALA A 329 -25.62 6.62 -9.43
CA ALA A 329 -25.61 5.78 -10.63
C ALA A 329 -25.30 6.60 -11.89
N SER A 330 -25.94 7.77 -12.06
CA SER A 330 -25.68 8.64 -13.20
C SER A 330 -24.25 9.17 -13.24
N ALA A 331 -23.69 9.58 -12.09
CA ALA A 331 -22.30 10.04 -12.00
C ALA A 331 -21.30 8.91 -12.27
N PHE A 332 -21.60 7.70 -11.78
CA PHE A 332 -20.84 6.50 -12.10
C PHE A 332 -20.85 6.22 -13.61
N ASP A 333 -22.02 6.25 -14.25
CA ASP A 333 -22.16 5.87 -15.66
C ASP A 333 -21.41 6.77 -16.63
N VAL A 334 -21.29 8.06 -16.30
CA VAL A 334 -20.55 9.03 -17.12
C VAL A 334 -19.05 9.07 -16.81
N SER A 335 -18.57 8.32 -15.81
CA SER A 335 -17.18 8.39 -15.32
C SER A 335 -16.17 7.95 -16.38
N ALA A 336 -16.41 6.81 -17.05
CA ALA A 336 -15.54 6.32 -18.13
C ALA A 336 -15.44 7.32 -19.31
N ALA A 337 -16.57 7.88 -19.73
CA ALA A 337 -16.59 8.90 -20.77
C ALA A 337 -15.86 10.19 -20.32
N SER A 338 -16.00 10.55 -19.05
CA SER A 338 -15.32 11.71 -18.46
C SER A 338 -13.81 11.51 -18.36
N GLU A 339 -13.33 10.30 -18.06
CA GLU A 339 -11.90 9.92 -18.10
C GLU A 339 -11.31 10.18 -19.49
N ALA A 340 -11.96 9.66 -20.53
CA ALA A 340 -11.54 9.86 -21.91
C ALA A 340 -11.56 11.35 -22.32
N ALA A 341 -12.63 12.07 -21.97
CA ALA A 341 -12.77 13.48 -22.27
C ALA A 341 -11.71 14.34 -21.55
N GLY A 342 -11.41 14.03 -20.28
CA GLY A 342 -10.38 14.70 -19.49
C GLY A 342 -8.98 14.51 -20.09
N LEU A 343 -8.67 13.30 -20.57
CA LEU A 343 -7.41 13.01 -21.24
C LEU A 343 -7.25 13.81 -22.54
N LEU A 344 -8.27 13.82 -23.40
CA LEU A 344 -8.27 14.61 -24.63
C LEU A 344 -8.21 16.11 -24.36
N ALA A 345 -8.91 16.60 -23.33
CA ALA A 345 -8.85 18.00 -22.92
C ALA A 345 -7.43 18.40 -22.49
N ALA A 346 -6.79 17.58 -21.66
CA ALA A 346 -5.41 17.81 -21.21
C ALA A 346 -4.41 17.82 -22.37
N LEU A 347 -4.50 16.84 -23.29
CA LEU A 347 -3.65 16.79 -24.49
C LEU A 347 -3.88 17.97 -25.43
N SER A 348 -5.07 18.56 -25.41
CA SER A 348 -5.40 19.77 -26.18
C SER A 348 -5.06 21.08 -25.46
N GLY A 349 -4.38 21.03 -24.30
CA GLY A 349 -4.07 22.22 -23.51
C GLY A 349 -5.30 22.93 -22.92
N ARG A 350 -6.44 22.24 -22.82
CA ARG A 350 -7.68 22.79 -22.24
C ARG A 350 -7.74 22.58 -20.74
N PHE A 351 -8.50 23.43 -20.06
CA PHE A 351 -8.75 23.30 -18.63
C PHE A 351 -9.49 21.99 -18.32
N VAL A 352 -8.93 21.20 -17.40
CA VAL A 352 -9.58 20.02 -16.82
C VAL A 352 -10.13 20.39 -15.46
N ALA A 353 -11.44 20.20 -15.28
CA ALA A 353 -12.11 20.55 -14.03
C ALA A 353 -11.48 19.82 -12.82
N PRO A 354 -11.29 20.51 -11.69
CA PRO A 354 -10.78 19.87 -10.47
C PRO A 354 -11.84 18.95 -9.86
N GLY A 355 -11.40 17.88 -9.21
CA GLY A 355 -12.26 16.95 -8.49
C GLY A 355 -11.58 16.42 -7.22
N PRO A 356 -12.33 16.11 -6.15
CA PRO A 356 -11.75 15.59 -4.94
C PRO A 356 -11.24 14.16 -5.15
N ALA A 357 -10.27 13.76 -4.34
CA ALA A 357 -9.78 12.39 -4.22
C ALA A 357 -10.26 11.75 -2.90
N GLY A 358 -10.39 10.43 -2.89
CA GLY A 358 -10.94 9.65 -1.79
C GLY A 358 -11.39 8.25 -2.24
N ALA A 359 -11.64 7.34 -1.29
CA ALA A 359 -12.11 5.99 -1.57
C ALA A 359 -13.64 5.94 -1.72
N PRO A 360 -14.19 5.63 -2.91
CA PRO A 360 -15.63 5.45 -3.10
C PRO A 360 -16.22 4.38 -2.18
N SER A 361 -15.45 3.30 -1.92
CA SER A 361 -15.85 2.23 -0.99
C SER A 361 -15.96 2.70 0.47
N ARG A 362 -15.56 3.94 0.76
CA ARG A 362 -15.53 4.56 2.09
C ARG A 362 -16.37 5.83 2.14
N GLY A 363 -17.45 5.88 1.36
CA GLY A 363 -18.42 6.97 1.39
C GLY A 363 -18.04 8.23 0.62
N ARG A 364 -16.91 8.22 -0.10
CA ARG A 364 -16.47 9.35 -0.94
C ARG A 364 -17.13 9.34 -2.31
N ALA A 365 -18.46 9.36 -2.34
CA ALA A 365 -19.24 9.45 -3.57
C ALA A 365 -18.95 10.74 -4.38
N ASP A 366 -18.47 11.80 -3.71
CA ASP A 366 -18.11 13.09 -4.29
C ASP A 366 -16.95 13.01 -5.31
N VAL A 367 -16.20 11.90 -5.34
CA VAL A 367 -15.15 11.67 -6.34
C VAL A 367 -15.74 11.29 -7.71
N LEU A 368 -17.03 10.95 -7.79
CA LEU A 368 -17.73 10.72 -9.05
C LEU A 368 -18.37 12.02 -9.58
N PRO A 369 -18.39 12.24 -10.91
CA PRO A 369 -17.76 11.42 -11.93
C PRO A 369 -16.22 11.53 -11.90
N THR A 370 -15.53 10.49 -12.37
CA THR A 370 -14.07 10.51 -12.56
C THR A 370 -13.70 11.33 -13.82
N GLY A 371 -12.42 11.35 -14.20
CA GLY A 371 -11.89 12.17 -15.30
C GLY A 371 -11.55 13.62 -14.94
N ARG A 372 -11.53 13.94 -13.63
CA ARG A 372 -11.24 15.26 -13.09
C ARG A 372 -9.81 15.37 -12.57
N ASN A 373 -9.28 16.57 -12.50
CA ASN A 373 -7.94 16.85 -11.97
C ASN A 373 -7.95 16.77 -10.42
N LEU A 374 -7.37 15.70 -9.86
CA LEU A 374 -7.51 15.32 -8.46
C LEU A 374 -6.89 16.33 -7.50
N PHE A 375 -7.65 16.81 -6.50
CA PHE A 375 -7.14 17.51 -5.33
C PHE A 375 -7.40 16.72 -4.04
N SER A 376 -6.57 16.97 -3.01
CA SER A 376 -6.72 16.41 -1.67
C SER A 376 -7.11 17.48 -0.65
N LEU A 377 -7.24 17.08 0.62
CA LEU A 377 -7.54 17.99 1.72
C LEU A 377 -6.37 18.91 2.07
N ASP A 378 -6.65 20.02 2.78
CA ASP A 378 -5.62 20.89 3.37
C ASP A 378 -4.97 20.16 4.56
N PRO A 379 -3.67 19.79 4.50
CA PRO A 379 -3.01 19.08 5.58
C PRO A 379 -3.07 19.83 6.91
N ARG A 380 -3.17 21.16 6.89
CA ARG A 380 -3.22 22.01 8.11
C ARG A 380 -4.53 21.87 8.88
N ALA A 381 -5.57 21.30 8.26
CA ALA A 381 -6.85 21.01 8.91
C ALA A 381 -6.95 19.56 9.41
N THR A 382 -5.84 18.79 9.35
CA THR A 382 -5.76 17.39 9.76
C THR A 382 -5.13 17.26 11.15
N PRO A 383 -5.67 16.44 12.07
CA PRO A 383 -6.92 15.69 11.94
C PRO A 383 -8.17 16.58 11.90
N THR A 384 -9.16 16.15 11.11
CA THR A 384 -10.47 16.79 11.09
C THR A 384 -11.30 16.41 12.31
N ARG A 385 -12.33 17.20 12.64
CA ARG A 385 -13.29 16.85 13.72
C ARG A 385 -13.97 15.50 13.48
N GLY A 386 -14.30 15.19 12.22
CA GLY A 386 -14.86 13.88 11.84
C GLY A 386 -13.87 12.73 12.08
N ALA A 387 -12.61 12.92 11.70
CA ALA A 387 -11.55 11.95 11.96
C ALA A 387 -11.35 11.70 13.47
N MET A 388 -11.43 12.74 14.31
CA MET A 388 -11.40 12.57 15.77
C MET A 388 -12.56 11.74 16.30
N ALA A 389 -13.77 11.93 15.78
CA ALA A 389 -14.93 11.12 16.19
C ALA A 389 -14.77 9.64 15.81
N LEU A 390 -14.26 9.36 14.61
CA LEU A 390 -14.01 8.00 14.13
C LEU A 390 -12.84 7.35 14.88
N ALA A 391 -11.77 8.09 15.12
CA ALA A 391 -10.62 7.63 15.89
C ALA A 391 -10.96 7.24 17.33
N ARG A 392 -11.95 7.89 17.97
CA ARG A 392 -12.46 7.45 19.29
C ARG A 392 -13.05 6.04 19.24
N LYS A 393 -13.78 5.69 18.17
CA LYS A 393 -14.31 4.33 17.98
C LYS A 393 -13.17 3.33 17.78
N SER A 394 -12.17 3.66 16.94
CA SER A 394 -11.01 2.78 16.75
C SER A 394 -10.20 2.62 18.05
N ALA A 395 -9.99 3.69 18.81
CA ALA A 395 -9.30 3.65 20.10
C ALA A 395 -10.02 2.73 21.08
N GLU A 396 -11.34 2.85 21.21
CA GLU A 396 -12.16 1.99 22.06
C GLU A 396 -12.04 0.51 21.64
N ALA A 397 -12.10 0.23 20.34
CA ALA A 397 -11.96 -1.13 19.81
C ALA A 397 -10.57 -1.73 20.11
N ILE A 398 -9.49 -0.96 19.92
CA ILE A 398 -8.11 -1.41 20.19
C ILE A 398 -7.93 -1.66 21.69
N LEU A 399 -8.35 -0.71 22.53
CA LEU A 399 -8.22 -0.83 23.98
C LEU A 399 -9.03 -2.00 24.52
N ARG A 400 -10.26 -2.21 24.02
CA ARG A 400 -11.10 -3.36 24.38
C ARG A 400 -10.44 -4.68 23.96
N ARG A 401 -9.94 -4.77 22.73
CA ARG A 401 -9.26 -5.98 22.24
C ARG A 401 -8.04 -6.31 23.12
N HIS A 402 -7.20 -5.31 23.41
CA HIS A 402 -6.03 -5.50 24.23
C HIS A 402 -6.38 -5.93 25.66
N LEU A 403 -7.40 -5.30 26.28
CA LEU A 403 -7.86 -5.67 27.62
C LEU A 403 -8.39 -7.11 27.67
N GLN A 404 -9.12 -7.56 26.63
CA GLN A 404 -9.63 -8.93 26.52
C GLN A 404 -8.51 -9.97 26.41
N GLU A 405 -7.42 -9.65 25.71
CA GLU A 405 -6.31 -10.57 25.47
C GLU A 405 -5.26 -10.57 26.59
N HIS A 406 -5.00 -9.41 27.19
CA HIS A 406 -3.87 -9.20 28.10
C HIS A 406 -4.27 -8.87 29.55
N GLY A 407 -5.56 -8.54 29.79
CA GLY A 407 -6.08 -8.29 31.14
C GLY A 407 -5.75 -6.92 31.75
N ASP A 408 -5.00 -6.06 31.06
CA ASP A 408 -4.75 -4.66 31.44
C ASP A 408 -4.72 -3.75 30.19
N TRP A 409 -4.73 -2.43 30.40
CA TRP A 409 -4.60 -1.45 29.33
C TRP A 409 -3.17 -1.43 28.75
N PRO A 410 -3.02 -1.18 27.43
CA PRO A 410 -1.69 -0.94 26.87
C PRO A 410 -1.12 0.36 27.46
N ARG A 411 0.15 0.32 27.87
CA ARG A 411 0.86 1.46 28.46
C ARG A 411 1.70 2.20 27.43
N SER A 412 2.13 1.49 26.37
CA SER A 412 2.95 2.02 25.29
C SER A 412 2.53 1.42 23.95
N LEU A 413 2.35 2.26 22.93
CA LEU A 413 2.01 1.83 21.57
C LEU A 413 2.95 2.47 20.54
N VAL A 414 3.22 1.71 19.47
CA VAL A 414 3.77 2.27 18.22
C VAL A 414 2.66 2.27 17.18
N ILE A 415 2.38 3.43 16.59
CA ILE A 415 1.37 3.59 15.53
C ILE A 415 2.09 3.95 14.24
N ASP A 416 1.82 3.23 13.17
CA ASP A 416 2.34 3.52 11.84
C ASP A 416 1.42 4.49 11.08
N LEU A 417 2.00 5.55 10.52
CA LEU A 417 1.27 6.66 9.88
C LEU A 417 1.67 6.82 8.41
N TRP A 418 0.71 6.55 7.53
CA TRP A 418 0.88 6.68 6.08
C TRP A 418 0.27 7.98 5.58
N GLY A 419 1.07 8.80 4.89
CA GLY A 419 0.61 10.09 4.38
C GLY A 419 -0.61 9.97 3.44
N SER A 420 -0.66 8.91 2.63
CA SER A 420 -1.80 8.63 1.76
C SER A 420 -3.08 8.32 2.55
N ALA A 421 -2.99 7.55 3.63
CA ALA A 421 -4.13 7.23 4.49
C ALA A 421 -4.62 8.48 5.23
N ALA A 422 -3.71 9.27 5.82
CA ALA A 422 -4.05 10.53 6.48
C ALA A 422 -4.77 11.52 5.53
N LEU A 423 -4.35 11.61 4.27
CA LEU A 423 -5.00 12.44 3.25
C LEU A 423 -6.36 11.90 2.78
N ARG A 424 -6.63 10.59 2.90
CA ARG A 424 -7.93 9.99 2.58
C ARG A 424 -8.94 10.14 3.70
N THR A 425 -8.50 9.94 4.93
CA THR A 425 -9.36 9.85 6.13
C THR A 425 -9.52 11.18 6.86
N GLY A 426 -8.74 12.19 6.49
CA GLY A 426 -8.66 13.41 7.28
C GLY A 426 -7.90 13.22 8.58
N GLY A 427 -6.93 12.30 8.62
CA GLY A 427 -5.99 12.07 9.71
C GLY A 427 -6.52 11.22 10.85
N GLU A 428 -7.30 10.18 10.57
CA GLU A 428 -7.79 9.26 11.61
C GLU A 428 -6.67 8.56 12.39
N ASP A 429 -5.53 8.33 11.76
CA ASP A 429 -4.33 7.73 12.35
C ASP A 429 -3.65 8.65 13.35
N LEU A 430 -3.46 9.92 12.99
CA LEU A 430 -2.96 10.94 13.91
C LEU A 430 -3.98 11.27 15.01
N ALA A 431 -5.27 11.29 14.67
CA ALA A 431 -6.36 11.46 15.64
C ALA A 431 -6.36 10.32 16.67
N LEU A 432 -6.14 9.07 16.23
CA LEU A 432 -6.04 7.91 17.12
C LEU A 432 -4.93 8.11 18.14
N ALA A 433 -3.77 8.60 17.73
CA ALA A 433 -2.67 8.92 18.63
C ALA A 433 -3.07 9.96 19.70
N PHE A 434 -3.69 11.07 19.28
CA PHE A 434 -4.18 12.09 20.22
C PHE A 434 -5.20 11.52 21.21
N VAL A 435 -6.19 10.76 20.73
CA VAL A 435 -7.22 10.14 21.58
C VAL A 435 -6.59 9.20 22.61
N LEU A 436 -5.67 8.33 22.21
CA LEU A 436 -5.00 7.37 23.10
C LEU A 436 -4.16 8.06 24.19
N MET A 437 -3.49 9.14 23.85
CA MET A 437 -2.71 9.96 24.81
C MET A 437 -3.59 10.82 25.73
N GLY A 438 -4.86 11.04 25.35
CA GLY A 438 -5.77 11.93 26.05
C GLY A 438 -5.49 13.40 25.76
N ALA A 439 -5.30 13.71 24.48
CA ALA A 439 -5.11 15.04 23.94
C ALA A 439 -6.19 15.32 22.87
N GLU A 440 -6.55 16.60 22.72
CA GLU A 440 -7.58 17.06 21.78
C GLU A 440 -7.03 18.24 20.97
N PRO A 441 -6.99 18.15 19.63
CA PRO A 441 -6.62 19.29 18.81
C PRO A 441 -7.62 20.45 18.97
N LEU A 442 -7.10 21.68 18.90
CA LEU A 442 -7.91 22.89 18.84
C LEU A 442 -7.95 23.39 17.40
N TRP A 443 -9.14 23.73 16.92
CA TRP A 443 -9.33 24.27 15.57
C TRP A 443 -9.73 25.74 15.64
N ASP A 444 -9.13 26.54 14.78
CA ASP A 444 -9.56 27.91 14.52
C ASP A 444 -10.97 27.94 13.91
N GLU A 445 -11.84 28.81 14.42
CA GLU A 445 -13.26 28.86 14.04
C GLU A 445 -13.48 29.27 12.57
N GLY A 446 -12.60 30.12 12.02
CA GLY A 446 -12.74 30.61 10.65
C GLY A 446 -12.15 29.68 9.60
N SER A 447 -10.94 29.18 9.84
CA SER A 447 -10.16 28.42 8.86
C SER A 447 -10.28 26.91 9.00
N ASN A 448 -10.82 26.40 10.11
CA ASN A 448 -10.77 24.99 10.51
C ASN A 448 -9.36 24.39 10.55
N ARG A 449 -8.32 25.23 10.56
CA ARG A 449 -6.94 24.77 10.75
C ARG A 449 -6.69 24.51 12.22
N ILE A 450 -5.81 23.56 12.49
CA ILE A 450 -5.40 23.29 13.86
C ILE A 450 -4.52 24.44 14.35
N SER A 451 -4.83 24.95 15.54
CA SER A 451 -4.18 26.09 16.18
C SER A 451 -3.51 25.73 17.51
N GLY A 452 -3.90 24.62 18.13
CA GLY A 452 -3.38 24.20 19.42
C GLY A 452 -3.72 22.74 19.76
N VAL A 453 -3.32 22.30 20.94
CA VAL A 453 -3.72 21.03 21.53
C VAL A 453 -4.07 21.25 22.99
N GLU A 454 -5.17 20.68 23.44
CA GLU A 454 -5.59 20.65 24.83
C GLU A 454 -5.32 19.26 25.41
N ILE A 455 -4.84 19.19 26.64
CA ILE A 455 -4.61 17.91 27.33
C ILE A 455 -5.76 17.64 28.28
N LEU A 456 -6.49 16.56 28.02
CA LEU A 456 -7.65 16.16 28.81
C LEU A 456 -7.21 15.71 30.22
N PRO A 457 -7.94 16.07 31.30
CA PRO A 457 -7.68 15.54 32.64
C PRO A 457 -7.88 14.02 32.74
N LEU A 458 -7.13 13.33 33.59
CA LEU A 458 -7.26 11.88 33.80
C LEU A 458 -8.70 11.44 34.15
N ALA A 459 -9.41 12.26 34.93
CA ALA A 459 -10.80 11.99 35.32
C ALA A 459 -11.78 11.94 34.14
N VAL A 460 -11.44 12.60 33.01
CA VAL A 460 -12.23 12.55 31.77
C VAL A 460 -11.86 11.32 30.94
N LEU A 461 -10.61 10.86 31.02
CA LEU A 461 -10.14 9.70 30.26
C LEU A 461 -10.68 8.38 30.80
N ASP A 462 -10.85 8.28 32.12
CA ASP A 462 -11.26 7.05 32.84
C ASP A 462 -10.38 5.81 32.52
N ARG A 463 -9.13 6.09 32.13
CA ARG A 463 -8.08 5.10 31.90
C ARG A 463 -6.70 5.76 31.96
N PRO A 464 -5.63 4.99 32.10
CA PRO A 464 -4.27 5.47 31.90
C PRO A 464 -4.08 6.11 30.52
N ARG A 465 -3.20 7.11 30.45
CA ARG A 465 -2.66 7.60 29.18
C ARG A 465 -1.79 6.52 28.56
N VAL A 466 -1.97 6.32 27.26
CA VAL A 466 -1.08 5.45 26.49
C VAL A 466 0.08 6.30 25.98
N ASP A 467 1.31 5.86 26.23
CA ASP A 467 2.50 6.48 25.64
C ASP A 467 2.59 6.10 24.16
N VAL A 468 2.34 7.04 23.25
CA VAL A 468 2.28 6.75 21.81
C VAL A 468 3.56 7.22 21.12
N THR A 469 4.17 6.31 20.37
CA THR A 469 5.23 6.61 19.41
C THR A 469 4.67 6.52 17.99
N LEU A 470 4.88 7.56 17.19
CA LEU A 470 4.55 7.56 15.76
C LEU A 470 5.74 7.04 14.96
N ARG A 471 5.48 6.06 14.09
CA ARG A 471 6.36 5.70 12.99
C ARG A 471 5.78 6.29 11.71
N ILE A 472 6.39 7.32 11.15
CA ILE A 472 5.85 8.07 10.00
C ILE A 472 6.46 7.60 8.68
N SER A 473 5.64 7.50 7.64
CA SER A 473 6.11 7.38 6.25
C SER A 473 6.80 8.67 5.78
N GLY A 474 7.69 8.57 4.79
CA GLY A 474 8.33 9.76 4.19
C GLY A 474 7.33 10.72 3.57
N LEU A 475 6.24 10.21 2.99
CA LEU A 475 5.14 11.05 2.51
C LEU A 475 4.43 11.79 3.65
N PHE A 476 4.25 11.14 4.82
CA PHE A 476 3.67 11.82 5.97
C PHE A 476 4.57 12.96 6.45
N ARG A 477 5.89 12.70 6.59
CA ARG A 477 6.90 13.73 6.91
C ARG A 477 6.78 14.94 5.99
N ASP A 478 6.68 14.71 4.68
CA ASP A 478 6.69 15.78 3.68
C ASP A 478 5.37 16.55 3.58
N ALA A 479 4.25 15.96 4.02
CA ALA A 479 2.93 16.57 3.89
C ALA A 479 2.39 17.18 5.20
N PHE A 480 2.87 16.72 6.36
CA PHE A 480 2.26 16.97 7.67
C PHE A 480 3.24 17.51 8.73
N GLU A 481 4.18 18.37 8.31
CA GLU A 481 5.17 18.98 9.21
C GLU A 481 4.54 19.65 10.44
N THR A 482 3.55 20.53 10.22
CA THR A 482 2.86 21.23 11.30
C THR A 482 2.20 20.24 12.27
N GLN A 483 1.60 19.16 11.76
CA GLN A 483 0.96 18.14 12.57
C GLN A 483 1.95 17.37 13.44
N MET A 484 3.14 17.08 12.93
CA MET A 484 4.21 16.47 13.74
C MET A 484 4.61 17.37 14.90
N LEU A 485 4.78 18.67 14.65
CA LEU A 485 5.12 19.64 15.70
C LEU A 485 4.01 19.75 16.75
N MET A 486 2.76 19.65 16.33
CA MET A 486 1.59 19.64 17.22
C MET A 486 1.51 18.39 18.08
N PHE A 487 1.79 17.22 17.50
CA PHE A 487 1.86 15.97 18.24
C PHE A 487 3.01 16.00 19.26
N ASP A 488 4.19 16.46 18.86
CA ASP A 488 5.34 16.60 19.75
C ASP A 488 5.05 17.59 20.90
N MET A 489 4.33 18.68 20.64
CA MET A 489 3.85 19.59 21.68
C MET A 489 2.93 18.89 22.69
N ALA A 490 2.03 18.01 22.22
CA ALA A 490 1.18 17.22 23.11
C ALA A 490 1.99 16.24 23.96
N VAL A 491 2.96 15.54 23.37
CA VAL A 491 3.90 14.65 24.06
C VAL A 491 4.63 15.39 25.18
N GLN A 492 5.27 16.51 24.86
CA GLN A 492 6.00 17.28 25.87
C GLN A 492 5.08 17.85 26.96
N SER A 493 3.87 18.30 26.60
CA SER A 493 2.87 18.82 27.54
C SER A 493 2.36 17.74 28.49
N ILE A 494 2.21 16.49 28.04
CA ILE A 494 1.83 15.35 28.87
C ILE A 494 2.99 14.90 29.77
N ALA A 495 4.22 14.97 29.27
CA ALA A 495 5.42 14.53 29.98
C ALA A 495 5.75 15.36 31.24
N VAL A 496 5.33 16.63 31.29
CA VAL A 496 5.58 17.50 32.45
C VAL A 496 4.46 17.47 33.50
N ARG A 497 3.42 16.67 33.30
CA ARG A 497 2.27 16.63 34.20
C ARG A 497 2.60 15.93 35.50
N ASP A 498 2.09 16.46 36.60
CA ASP A 498 2.13 15.79 37.90
C ASP A 498 1.03 14.72 37.98
N GLU A 499 1.29 13.58 37.34
CA GLU A 499 0.38 12.43 37.30
C GLU A 499 1.08 11.17 37.83
N PRO A 500 0.35 10.23 38.47
CA PRO A 500 0.95 8.99 38.97
C PRO A 500 1.51 8.12 37.85
N ALA A 501 2.62 7.42 38.13
CA ALA A 501 3.30 6.56 37.16
C ALA A 501 2.39 5.47 36.55
N ALA A 502 1.48 4.91 37.35
CA ALA A 502 0.51 3.91 36.90
C ALA A 502 -0.55 4.46 35.93
N TRP A 503 -0.66 5.79 35.78
CA TRP A 503 -1.64 6.46 34.92
C TRP A 503 -0.99 7.26 33.80
N ASN A 504 0.28 7.66 33.94
CA ASN A 504 1.02 8.38 32.92
C ASN A 504 2.50 7.92 32.90
N ARG A 505 2.80 6.96 32.02
CA ARG A 505 4.16 6.44 31.82
C ARG A 505 5.11 7.49 31.26
N LEU A 506 4.62 8.36 30.38
CA LEU A 506 5.41 9.41 29.75
C LEU A 506 5.91 10.44 30.78
N ALA A 507 5.04 10.87 31.69
CA ALA A 507 5.43 11.77 32.78
C ALA A 507 6.43 11.14 33.75
N GLN A 508 6.26 9.85 34.06
CA GLN A 508 7.23 9.12 34.86
C GLN A 508 8.60 9.04 34.18
N ALA A 509 8.65 8.80 32.87
CA ALA A 509 9.89 8.71 32.11
C ALA A 509 10.64 10.06 32.01
N ALA A 510 9.91 11.19 32.05
CA ALA A 510 10.47 12.53 31.96
C ALA A 510 10.74 13.20 33.32
N ARG A 511 10.32 12.58 34.43
CA ARG A 511 10.37 13.18 35.77
C ARG A 511 11.79 13.56 36.17
N GLY A 512 11.98 14.84 36.50
CA GLY A 512 13.26 15.38 36.95
C GLY A 512 14.30 15.58 35.85
N LEU A 513 14.00 15.24 34.59
CA LEU A 513 14.87 15.49 33.45
C LEU A 513 14.71 16.92 32.96
N GLN A 514 15.78 17.49 32.39
CA GLN A 514 15.81 18.83 31.78
C GLN A 514 16.67 18.81 30.51
N GLY A 515 16.57 19.84 29.68
CA GLY A 515 17.41 20.02 28.49
C GLY A 515 17.39 18.82 27.54
N GLU A 516 18.57 18.37 27.09
CA GLU A 516 18.72 17.27 26.14
C GLU A 516 18.18 15.93 26.68
N ASP A 517 18.29 15.69 27.98
CA ASP A 517 17.78 14.45 28.60
C ASP A 517 16.25 14.42 28.58
N PHE A 518 15.61 15.55 28.89
CA PHE A 518 14.16 15.68 28.75
C PHE A 518 13.73 15.50 27.30
N ARG A 519 14.43 16.14 26.35
CA ARG A 519 14.13 16.02 24.93
C ARG A 519 14.23 14.57 24.45
N ARG A 520 15.32 13.87 24.79
CA ARG A 520 15.51 12.45 24.46
C ARG A 520 14.44 11.55 25.08
N ALA A 521 14.03 11.83 26.32
CA ALA A 521 12.95 11.09 26.98
C ALA A 521 11.58 11.33 26.33
N THR A 522 11.39 12.47 25.67
CA THR A 522 10.14 12.90 25.02
C THR A 522 10.15 12.79 23.49
N THR A 523 11.17 12.18 22.88
CA THR A 523 11.17 11.87 21.45
C THR A 523 10.18 10.73 21.17
N ARG A 524 9.16 11.00 20.34
CA ARG A 524 8.09 10.06 19.99
C ARG A 524 7.72 10.01 18.51
N ILE A 525 8.41 10.73 17.63
CA ILE A 525 8.14 10.70 16.19
C ILE A 525 9.40 10.20 15.49
N PHE A 526 9.29 9.07 14.80
CA PHE A 526 10.39 8.41 14.11
C PHE A 526 10.00 8.05 12.69
N GLY A 527 10.94 8.08 11.75
CA GLY A 527 10.67 7.70 10.37
C GLY A 527 11.95 7.53 9.56
N ALA A 528 11.81 7.52 8.23
CA ALA A 528 12.95 7.50 7.33
C ALA A 528 13.78 8.78 7.44
N ALA A 529 15.07 8.70 7.09
CA ALA A 529 15.95 9.86 6.96
C ALA A 529 15.32 10.94 6.06
N PRO A 530 15.66 12.23 6.22
CA PRO A 530 15.24 13.27 5.27
C PRO A 530 15.53 12.86 3.82
N GLY A 531 14.56 13.08 2.95
CA GLY A 531 14.60 12.61 1.56
C GLY A 531 14.22 11.15 1.37
N ALA A 532 14.45 10.24 2.34
CA ALA A 532 14.27 8.80 2.17
C ALA A 532 12.81 8.37 2.38
N TYR A 533 12.44 7.19 1.82
CA TYR A 533 11.09 6.62 1.87
C TYR A 533 11.12 5.10 2.12
N GLY A 534 9.99 4.57 2.58
CA GLY A 534 9.81 3.16 2.94
C GLY A 534 10.17 2.85 4.39
N ALA A 535 10.21 1.56 4.72
CA ALA A 535 10.49 1.04 6.06
C ALA A 535 11.69 0.07 6.13
N GLY A 536 12.50 0.00 5.06
CA GLY A 536 13.51 -1.05 4.94
C GLY A 536 12.89 -2.43 4.70
N GLY A 537 13.71 -3.47 4.52
CA GLY A 537 13.22 -4.87 4.45
C GLY A 537 12.57 -5.32 3.13
N ALA A 538 11.80 -4.47 2.44
CA ALA A 538 11.12 -4.82 1.19
C ALA A 538 12.08 -5.31 0.09
N GLY A 539 13.23 -4.66 -0.05
CA GLY A 539 14.30 -5.06 -0.98
C GLY A 539 14.89 -6.44 -0.65
N PRO A 540 15.44 -6.66 0.57
CA PRO A 540 15.97 -7.95 1.01
C PRO A 540 14.98 -9.11 0.93
N VAL A 541 13.72 -8.93 1.35
CA VAL A 541 12.64 -9.93 1.26
C VAL A 541 12.45 -10.36 -0.18
N ASN A 542 12.28 -9.37 -1.06
CA ASN A 542 11.91 -9.62 -2.43
C ASN A 542 13.05 -10.20 -3.28
N ALA A 543 14.27 -9.74 -3.08
CA ALA A 543 15.41 -10.30 -3.78
C ALA A 543 15.69 -11.76 -3.35
N GLY A 544 14.99 -12.26 -2.32
CA GLY A 544 15.34 -13.51 -1.66
C GLY A 544 16.76 -13.42 -1.11
N ILE A 545 17.16 -12.26 -0.59
CA ILE A 545 18.53 -12.02 -0.11
C ILE A 545 18.59 -11.92 1.41
N PHE A 546 17.45 -11.75 2.10
CA PHE A 546 17.48 -11.82 3.56
C PHE A 546 17.96 -13.21 4.02
N VAL A 547 18.93 -13.19 4.93
CA VAL A 547 19.57 -14.39 5.49
C VAL A 547 18.65 -14.99 6.55
N ASP A 548 18.07 -14.15 7.39
CA ASP A 548 17.14 -14.51 8.45
C ASP A 548 16.21 -13.34 8.84
N ARG A 549 15.31 -13.60 9.80
CA ARG A 549 14.37 -12.59 10.34
C ARG A 549 15.10 -11.44 11.05
N ALA A 550 16.24 -11.70 11.70
CA ALA A 550 16.98 -10.68 12.44
C ALA A 550 17.49 -9.57 11.50
N ALA A 551 18.00 -9.94 10.32
CA ALA A 551 18.40 -8.99 9.30
C ALA A 551 17.25 -8.09 8.82
N LEU A 552 16.01 -8.59 8.79
CA LEU A 552 14.82 -7.77 8.47
C LEU A 552 14.52 -6.77 9.58
N GLY A 553 14.65 -7.20 10.84
CA GLY A 553 14.48 -6.32 12.00
C GLY A 553 15.54 -5.21 12.06
N GLU A 554 16.81 -5.54 11.80
CA GLU A 554 17.90 -4.57 11.73
C GLU A 554 17.69 -3.55 10.60
N ALA A 555 17.26 -4.02 9.42
CA ALA A 555 16.94 -3.14 8.29
C ALA A 555 15.79 -2.18 8.63
N TYR A 556 14.75 -2.66 9.34
CA TYR A 556 13.64 -1.83 9.77
C TYR A 556 14.06 -0.76 10.78
N LEU A 557 14.84 -1.14 11.79
CA LEU A 557 15.38 -0.22 12.79
C LEU A 557 16.24 0.86 12.13
N ALA A 558 17.19 0.47 11.28
CA ALA A 558 18.06 1.40 10.57
C ALA A 558 17.27 2.36 9.67
N ALA A 559 16.26 1.86 8.95
CA ALA A 559 15.45 2.67 8.05
C ALA A 559 14.47 3.61 8.76
N SER A 560 14.22 3.43 10.07
CA SER A 560 13.23 4.21 10.83
C SER A 560 13.83 4.98 12.00
N ALA A 561 15.15 4.98 12.15
CA ALA A 561 15.89 5.54 13.29
C ALA A 561 16.10 7.07 13.24
N PHE A 562 15.22 7.84 12.56
CA PHE A 562 15.38 9.29 12.42
C PHE A 562 14.24 10.01 13.14
N ALA A 563 14.60 10.85 14.09
CA ALA A 563 13.68 11.53 14.99
C ALA A 563 13.20 12.87 14.41
N TYR A 564 11.92 13.15 14.60
CA TYR A 564 11.24 14.36 14.16
C TYR A 564 10.53 15.05 15.33
N GLY A 565 10.30 16.36 15.22
CA GLY A 565 9.64 17.15 16.26
C GLY A 565 10.32 18.50 16.45
N GLN A 566 9.98 19.20 17.53
CA GLN A 566 10.57 20.51 17.81
C GLN A 566 12.08 20.36 18.07
N GLY A 567 12.89 21.07 17.28
CA GLY A 567 14.36 20.98 17.34
C GLY A 567 14.92 19.65 16.80
N LEU A 568 14.12 18.83 16.11
CA LEU A 568 14.53 17.56 15.51
C LEU A 568 14.12 17.53 14.03
N GLU A 569 15.11 17.62 13.15
CA GLU A 569 14.91 17.69 11.68
C GLU A 569 15.35 16.39 10.99
N GLY A 570 14.92 15.24 11.53
CA GLY A 570 15.39 13.93 11.06
C GLY A 570 16.77 13.58 11.59
N ALA A 571 17.05 13.92 12.85
CA ALA A 571 18.30 13.54 13.52
C ALA A 571 18.34 12.03 13.80
N ALA A 572 19.47 11.38 13.54
CA ALA A 572 19.60 9.95 13.81
C ALA A 572 19.56 9.66 15.33
N ASP A 573 18.66 8.77 15.74
CA ASP A 573 18.45 8.30 17.11
C ASP A 573 18.07 6.81 17.12
N ALA A 574 18.99 5.98 16.65
CA ALA A 574 18.81 4.53 16.63
C ALA A 574 18.55 3.93 18.02
N PRO A 575 19.28 4.31 19.10
CA PRO A 575 18.99 3.81 20.43
C PRO A 575 17.60 4.22 20.94
N GLY A 576 17.16 5.45 20.66
CA GLY A 576 15.85 5.95 21.05
C GLY A 576 14.72 5.17 20.36
N PHE A 577 14.81 4.96 19.04
CA PHE A 577 13.81 4.18 18.31
C PHE A 577 13.77 2.72 18.78
N ALA A 578 14.93 2.07 18.92
CA ALA A 578 15.02 0.70 19.43
C ALA A 578 14.38 0.57 20.83
N ALA A 579 14.58 1.55 21.71
CA ALA A 579 13.94 1.57 23.02
C ALA A 579 12.41 1.72 22.95
N ARG A 580 11.87 2.45 21.96
CA ARG A 580 10.42 2.53 21.72
C ARG A 580 9.85 1.21 21.21
N VAL A 581 10.54 0.56 20.27
CA VAL A 581 10.14 -0.76 19.75
C VAL A 581 10.17 -1.82 20.86
N ALA A 582 11.26 -1.91 21.63
CA ALA A 582 11.41 -2.89 22.71
C ALA A 582 10.41 -2.67 23.87
N GLY A 583 10.00 -1.42 24.11
CA GLY A 583 9.10 -1.05 25.19
C GLY A 583 7.63 -0.92 24.79
N ALA A 584 7.25 -1.29 23.57
CA ALA A 584 5.86 -1.25 23.10
C ALA A 584 5.09 -2.47 23.61
N ASP A 585 3.85 -2.25 24.08
CA ASP A 585 2.92 -3.33 24.42
C ASP A 585 2.17 -3.81 23.18
N ALA A 586 1.92 -2.90 22.24
CA ALA A 586 1.40 -3.24 20.93
C ALA A 586 1.84 -2.28 19.81
N PHE A 587 1.72 -2.76 18.59
CA PHE A 587 1.86 -2.01 17.36
C PHE A 587 0.54 -1.97 16.61
N VAL A 588 0.21 -0.81 16.03
CA VAL A 588 -1.05 -0.58 15.33
C VAL A 588 -0.77 -0.07 13.92
N HIS A 589 -1.32 -0.76 12.93
CA HIS A 589 -1.42 -0.28 11.56
C HIS A 589 -2.90 -0.23 11.14
N GLN A 590 -3.29 0.78 10.36
CA GLN A 590 -4.68 0.97 9.93
C GLN A 590 -4.83 0.82 8.42
N GLN A 591 -5.74 -0.05 8.00
CA GLN A 591 -6.22 -0.13 6.62
C GLN A 591 -7.51 0.70 6.50
N ASP A 592 -7.54 1.67 5.59
CA ASP A 592 -8.62 2.65 5.55
C ASP A 592 -9.69 2.41 4.46
N HIS A 593 -9.46 1.49 3.52
CA HIS A 593 -10.37 1.24 2.40
C HIS A 593 -10.38 -0.23 1.93
N ALA A 594 -11.35 -0.56 1.08
CA ALA A 594 -11.67 -1.94 0.71
C ALA A 594 -11.06 -2.39 -0.63
N GLU A 595 -10.50 -1.47 -1.42
CA GLU A 595 -9.89 -1.80 -2.71
C GLU A 595 -8.57 -2.58 -2.59
N ILE A 596 -7.94 -2.58 -1.41
CA ILE A 596 -6.70 -3.31 -1.14
C ILE A 596 -6.77 -4.09 0.19
N ASP A 597 -5.92 -5.11 0.32
CA ASP A 597 -5.57 -5.75 1.59
C ASP A 597 -4.05 -5.88 1.77
N LEU A 598 -3.62 -6.38 2.94
CA LEU A 598 -2.20 -6.47 3.30
C LEU A 598 -1.34 -7.32 2.35
N LEU A 599 -1.96 -8.17 1.51
CA LEU A 599 -1.26 -9.04 0.56
C LEU A 599 -1.23 -8.47 -0.87
N ASP A 600 -1.75 -7.26 -1.11
CA ASP A 600 -1.67 -6.61 -2.43
C ASP A 600 -0.30 -6.00 -2.75
N GLY A 601 0.55 -5.86 -1.73
CA GLY A 601 1.91 -5.38 -1.89
C GLY A 601 2.82 -5.80 -0.76
N LEU A 602 4.09 -5.42 -0.92
CA LEU A 602 5.12 -5.73 0.06
C LEU A 602 5.23 -4.67 1.17
N ASP A 603 4.55 -3.53 0.99
CA ASP A 603 4.64 -2.42 1.92
C ASP A 603 4.09 -2.82 3.29
N PHE A 604 2.89 -3.39 3.39
CA PHE A 604 2.37 -3.88 4.68
C PHE A 604 3.35 -4.82 5.39
N ALA A 605 3.94 -5.79 4.68
CA ALA A 605 4.94 -6.68 5.26
C ALA A 605 6.23 -5.96 5.69
N ALA A 606 6.67 -4.94 4.94
CA ALA A 606 7.85 -4.15 5.29
C ALA A 606 7.63 -3.30 6.55
N PHE A 607 6.41 -2.80 6.77
CA PHE A 607 6.08 -1.98 7.93
C PHE A 607 5.65 -2.84 9.13
N GLU A 608 4.59 -3.63 9.00
CA GLU A 608 4.05 -4.45 10.10
C GLU A 608 4.98 -5.64 10.42
N GLY A 609 5.40 -6.36 9.38
CA GLY A 609 6.35 -7.47 9.51
C GLY A 609 7.75 -7.00 9.90
N GLY A 610 8.23 -5.89 9.35
CA GLY A 610 9.50 -5.27 9.73
C GLY A 610 9.53 -4.88 11.21
N PHE A 611 8.45 -4.28 11.72
CA PHE A 611 8.30 -4.01 13.15
C PHE A 611 8.32 -5.30 13.98
N ALA A 612 7.57 -6.34 13.57
CA ALA A 612 7.55 -7.62 14.25
C ALA A 612 8.96 -8.26 14.35
N ALA A 613 9.71 -8.23 13.25
CA ALA A 613 11.09 -8.70 13.18
C ALA A 613 12.01 -7.89 14.09
N ALA A 614 11.88 -6.56 14.10
CA ALA A 614 12.67 -5.66 14.95
C ALA A 614 12.40 -5.89 16.44
N ALA A 615 11.12 -6.00 16.83
CA ALA A 615 10.73 -6.31 18.20
C ALA A 615 11.30 -7.65 18.65
N ASN A 616 11.19 -8.69 17.80
CA ASN A 616 11.75 -10.01 18.10
C ASN A 616 13.28 -9.99 18.25
N ALA A 617 13.99 -9.25 17.39
CA ALA A 617 15.45 -9.08 17.50
C ALA A 617 15.87 -8.37 18.79
N LEU A 618 15.00 -7.50 19.33
CA LEU A 618 15.18 -6.82 20.62
C LEU A 618 14.67 -7.63 21.83
N GLY A 619 14.20 -8.86 21.62
CA GLY A 619 13.66 -9.73 22.67
C GLY A 619 12.25 -9.36 23.13
N ALA A 620 11.54 -8.51 22.40
CA ALA A 620 10.17 -8.10 22.68
C ALA A 620 9.14 -8.88 21.83
N THR A 621 7.91 -8.97 22.33
CA THR A 621 6.77 -9.64 21.67
C THR A 621 5.48 -8.82 21.81
N PRO A 622 5.45 -7.59 21.28
CA PRO A 622 4.25 -6.74 21.33
C PRO A 622 3.09 -7.41 20.58
N ALA A 623 1.85 -7.11 20.98
CA ALA A 623 0.71 -7.47 20.15
C ALA A 623 0.74 -6.67 18.84
N LEU A 624 0.40 -7.30 17.73
CA LEU A 624 0.42 -6.69 16.40
C LEU A 624 -1.02 -6.57 15.92
N TYR A 625 -1.56 -5.35 15.89
CA TYR A 625 -2.95 -5.09 15.51
C TYR A 625 -3.02 -4.47 14.12
N HIS A 626 -3.72 -5.18 13.22
CA HIS A 626 -4.16 -4.66 11.93
C HIS A 626 -5.61 -4.20 12.09
N VAL A 627 -5.84 -2.90 11.90
CA VAL A 627 -7.15 -2.27 12.16
C VAL A 627 -7.81 -1.92 10.83
N ASP A 628 -8.88 -2.64 10.50
CA ASP A 628 -9.69 -2.42 9.32
C ASP A 628 -10.75 -1.33 9.60
N ASN A 629 -10.51 -0.15 9.03
CA ASN A 629 -11.35 1.04 9.06
C ASN A 629 -12.03 1.31 7.71
N ALA A 630 -12.12 0.31 6.81
CA ALA A 630 -12.83 0.44 5.55
C ALA A 630 -14.33 0.72 5.76
N ARG A 631 -14.89 0.25 6.89
CA ARG A 631 -16.20 0.64 7.43
C ARG A 631 -15.98 1.54 8.67
N PRO A 632 -15.96 2.88 8.52
CA PRO A 632 -15.51 3.78 9.58
C PRO A 632 -16.32 3.71 10.87
N ASP A 633 -17.61 3.38 10.76
CA ASP A 633 -18.51 3.30 11.91
C ASP A 633 -18.37 2.00 12.72
N ALA A 634 -17.70 0.98 12.16
CA ALA A 634 -17.56 -0.34 12.75
C ALA A 634 -16.12 -0.87 12.55
N PRO A 635 -15.10 -0.22 13.16
CA PRO A 635 -13.71 -0.61 13.01
C PRO A 635 -13.49 -2.04 13.52
N ARG A 636 -12.78 -2.87 12.75
CA ARG A 636 -12.43 -4.24 13.14
C ARG A 636 -10.94 -4.32 13.48
N VAL A 637 -10.64 -4.71 14.72
CA VAL A 637 -9.27 -4.90 15.19
C VAL A 637 -8.95 -6.39 15.15
N ARG A 638 -8.00 -6.78 14.31
CA ARG A 638 -7.51 -8.15 14.20
C ARG A 638 -6.05 -8.21 14.60
N ALA A 639 -5.63 -9.33 15.16
CA ALA A 639 -4.21 -9.61 15.24
C ALA A 639 -3.66 -9.79 13.81
N LEU A 640 -2.41 -9.39 13.57
CA LEU A 640 -1.80 -9.47 12.23
C LEU A 640 -1.89 -10.87 11.61
N HIS A 641 -1.73 -11.92 12.43
CA HIS A 641 -1.87 -13.30 11.95
C HIS A 641 -3.30 -13.62 11.47
N GLU A 642 -4.33 -13.12 12.16
CA GLU A 642 -5.74 -13.33 11.80
C GLU A 642 -6.04 -12.66 10.45
N GLU A 643 -5.55 -11.44 10.23
CA GLU A 643 -5.76 -10.75 8.95
C GLU A 643 -5.00 -11.42 7.79
N ILE A 644 -3.76 -11.89 7.99
CA ILE A 644 -3.03 -12.63 6.95
C ILE A 644 -3.81 -13.89 6.54
N VAL A 645 -4.27 -14.67 7.52
CA VAL A 645 -5.07 -15.88 7.29
C VAL A 645 -6.37 -15.56 6.56
N ARG A 646 -7.08 -14.51 7.02
CA ARG A 646 -8.31 -14.02 6.40
C ARG A 646 -8.09 -13.56 4.96
N ALA A 647 -7.05 -12.78 4.68
CA ALA A 647 -6.75 -12.28 3.34
C ALA A 647 -6.37 -13.41 2.37
N VAL A 648 -5.68 -14.45 2.84
CA VAL A 648 -5.41 -15.63 2.02
C VAL A 648 -6.71 -16.34 1.63
N ARG A 649 -7.58 -16.65 2.59
CA ARG A 649 -8.83 -17.36 2.31
C ARG A 649 -9.84 -16.51 1.55
N GLY A 650 -10.05 -15.27 1.98
CA GLY A 650 -11.04 -14.36 1.41
C GLY A 650 -10.67 -13.87 0.02
N ARG A 651 -9.37 -13.72 -0.29
CA ARG A 651 -8.89 -13.20 -1.58
C ARG A 651 -7.86 -14.09 -2.27
N ALA A 652 -6.66 -14.29 -1.71
CA ALA A 652 -5.51 -14.80 -2.48
C ALA A 652 -5.72 -16.23 -3.04
N ALA A 653 -6.45 -17.08 -2.31
CA ALA A 653 -6.83 -18.42 -2.70
C ALA A 653 -8.30 -18.52 -3.15
N ASN A 654 -9.03 -17.39 -3.21
CA ASN A 654 -10.43 -17.37 -3.58
C ASN A 654 -10.59 -17.54 -5.11
N PRO A 655 -11.33 -18.56 -5.57
CA PRO A 655 -11.52 -18.82 -7.00
C PRO A 655 -12.18 -17.65 -7.74
N ASP A 656 -13.07 -16.89 -7.09
CA ASP A 656 -13.74 -15.75 -7.70
C ASP A 656 -12.75 -14.60 -7.94
N TRP A 657 -11.84 -14.34 -7.00
CA TRP A 657 -10.80 -13.33 -7.17
C TRP A 657 -9.83 -13.72 -8.28
N ILE A 658 -9.38 -14.98 -8.29
CA ILE A 658 -8.48 -15.52 -9.32
C ILE A 658 -9.14 -15.41 -10.71
N ALA A 659 -10.41 -15.83 -10.85
CA ALA A 659 -11.17 -15.67 -12.08
C ALA A 659 -11.35 -14.19 -12.46
N GLY A 660 -11.46 -13.31 -11.46
CA GLY A 660 -11.39 -11.86 -11.57
C GLY A 660 -10.14 -11.38 -12.29
N MET A 661 -8.99 -11.77 -11.76
CA MET A 661 -7.67 -11.42 -12.30
C MET A 661 -7.44 -12.05 -13.68
N MET A 662 -7.86 -13.30 -13.91
CA MET A 662 -7.67 -13.99 -15.18
C MET A 662 -8.30 -13.28 -16.40
N ARG A 663 -9.23 -12.35 -16.20
CA ARG A 663 -9.79 -11.50 -17.27
C ARG A 663 -8.86 -10.38 -17.76
N HIS A 664 -7.72 -10.21 -17.11
CA HIS A 664 -6.76 -9.13 -17.34
C HIS A 664 -5.37 -9.63 -17.75
N ASP A 665 -5.31 -10.82 -18.37
CA ASP A 665 -4.12 -11.42 -18.96
C ASP A 665 -2.85 -11.20 -18.13
N TYR A 666 -1.90 -10.43 -18.68
CA TYR A 666 -0.58 -10.21 -18.10
C TYR A 666 -0.65 -9.53 -16.73
N ARG A 667 -1.50 -8.51 -16.59
CA ARG A 667 -1.65 -7.78 -15.33
C ARG A 667 -2.34 -8.65 -14.29
N GLY A 668 -3.36 -9.39 -14.69
CA GLY A 668 -4.04 -10.36 -13.83
C GLY A 668 -3.11 -11.41 -13.24
N ALA A 669 -2.30 -12.06 -14.09
CA ALA A 669 -1.27 -13.00 -13.65
C ALA A 669 -0.24 -12.34 -12.72
N GLY A 670 0.10 -11.07 -12.97
CA GLY A 670 0.95 -10.27 -12.10
C GLY A 670 0.37 -10.06 -10.70
N GLU A 671 -0.93 -9.78 -10.57
CA GLU A 671 -1.61 -9.62 -9.28
C GLU A 671 -1.66 -10.93 -8.49
N ILE A 672 -1.93 -12.07 -9.15
CA ILE A 672 -1.89 -13.41 -8.54
C ILE A 672 -0.49 -13.71 -7.98
N SER A 673 0.55 -13.43 -8.76
CA SER A 673 1.94 -13.62 -8.33
C SER A 673 2.28 -12.77 -7.11
N ARG A 674 1.86 -11.50 -7.08
CA ARG A 674 2.11 -10.57 -5.96
C ARG A 674 1.48 -11.02 -4.64
N ALA A 675 0.29 -11.63 -4.68
CA ALA A 675 -0.36 -12.14 -3.49
C ALA A 675 0.51 -13.18 -2.75
N LEU A 676 1.16 -14.07 -3.51
CA LEU A 676 2.13 -15.02 -2.96
C LEU A 676 3.38 -14.32 -2.43
N GLU A 677 3.89 -13.31 -3.13
CA GLU A 677 5.05 -12.54 -2.65
C GLU A 677 4.77 -11.84 -1.31
N GLY A 678 3.57 -11.29 -1.13
CA GLY A 678 3.10 -10.74 0.14
C GLY A 678 3.11 -11.79 1.26
N LEU A 679 2.58 -12.99 1.00
CA LEU A 679 2.58 -14.07 1.99
C LEU A 679 4.02 -14.50 2.35
N CYS A 680 4.90 -14.65 1.35
CA CYS A 680 6.31 -14.92 1.58
C CYS A 680 6.98 -13.85 2.45
N ALA A 681 6.64 -12.57 2.22
CA ALA A 681 7.17 -11.46 2.99
C ALA A 681 6.73 -11.47 4.45
N PHE A 682 5.47 -11.77 4.72
CA PHE A 682 4.99 -11.95 6.08
C PHE A 682 5.63 -13.17 6.75
N ALA A 683 5.62 -14.33 6.08
CA ALA A 683 6.23 -15.56 6.63
C ALA A 683 7.72 -15.37 7.00
N ALA A 684 8.44 -14.54 6.26
CA ALA A 684 9.82 -14.19 6.54
C ALA A 684 10.01 -13.28 7.77
N SER A 685 9.03 -12.41 8.04
CA SER A 685 9.18 -11.28 8.95
C SER A 685 8.50 -11.49 10.30
N VAL A 686 7.40 -12.25 10.34
CA VAL A 686 6.66 -12.54 11.59
C VAL A 686 7.05 -13.90 12.17
N PRO A 687 6.87 -14.13 13.50
CA PRO A 687 7.16 -15.42 14.13
C PRO A 687 6.18 -16.54 13.77
N ALA A 688 4.96 -16.20 13.35
CA ALA A 688 3.92 -17.17 13.01
C ALA A 688 4.25 -18.00 11.76
N ARG A 689 3.72 -19.23 11.69
CA ARG A 689 3.79 -20.10 10.50
C ARG A 689 2.50 -20.01 9.70
N PHE A 690 2.62 -20.20 8.39
CA PHE A 690 1.51 -20.08 7.43
C PHE A 690 1.43 -21.28 6.47
N ASP A 691 1.76 -22.48 6.95
CA ASP A 691 1.87 -23.67 6.10
C ASP A 691 0.55 -23.98 5.37
N ALA A 692 -0.58 -23.90 6.07
CA ALA A 692 -1.90 -24.10 5.50
C ALA A 692 -2.24 -23.02 4.44
N GLN A 693 -1.82 -21.78 4.66
CA GLN A 693 -2.07 -20.68 3.73
C GLN A 693 -1.23 -20.81 2.46
N PHE A 694 0.01 -21.28 2.56
CA PHE A 694 0.79 -21.66 1.37
C PHE A 694 0.14 -22.81 0.60
N ASP A 695 -0.34 -23.85 1.30
CA ASP A 695 -1.08 -24.94 0.67
C ASP A 695 -2.33 -24.42 -0.07
N LEU A 696 -3.10 -23.52 0.54
CA LEU A 696 -4.28 -22.91 -0.09
C LEU A 696 -3.94 -22.16 -1.39
N ILE A 697 -2.92 -21.29 -1.37
CA ILE A 697 -2.50 -20.57 -2.58
C ILE A 697 -1.96 -21.55 -3.62
N PHE A 698 -1.16 -22.53 -3.23
CA PHE A 698 -0.61 -23.51 -4.16
C PHE A 698 -1.73 -24.28 -4.87
N GLU A 699 -2.71 -24.80 -4.13
CA GLU A 699 -3.85 -25.53 -4.67
C GLU A 699 -4.72 -24.67 -5.58
N ALA A 700 -4.96 -23.41 -5.21
CA ALA A 700 -5.75 -22.48 -6.01
C ALA A 700 -5.03 -22.01 -7.28
N THR A 701 -3.70 -22.12 -7.34
CA THR A 701 -2.87 -21.60 -8.44
C THR A 701 -2.13 -22.70 -9.21
N LEU A 702 -0.87 -22.98 -8.88
CA LEU A 702 -0.02 -23.91 -9.63
C LEU A 702 -0.53 -25.37 -9.60
N ALA A 703 -1.30 -25.74 -8.57
CA ALA A 703 -1.95 -27.04 -8.51
C ALA A 703 -3.29 -27.09 -9.29
N ASN A 704 -3.87 -25.95 -9.63
CA ASN A 704 -5.04 -25.88 -10.50
C ASN A 704 -4.61 -25.82 -11.96
N ALA A 705 -4.94 -26.85 -12.75
CA ALA A 705 -4.49 -26.95 -14.15
C ALA A 705 -4.92 -25.77 -15.03
N ALA A 706 -6.11 -25.20 -14.79
CA ALA A 706 -6.60 -24.07 -15.58
C ALA A 706 -5.86 -22.78 -15.23
N VAL A 707 -5.57 -22.56 -13.95
CA VAL A 707 -4.85 -21.37 -13.48
C VAL A 707 -3.37 -21.45 -13.85
N ASP A 708 -2.73 -22.62 -13.70
CA ASP A 708 -1.34 -22.84 -14.15
C ASP A 708 -1.19 -22.60 -15.65
N ALA A 709 -2.11 -23.13 -16.48
CA ALA A 709 -2.10 -22.92 -17.92
C ALA A 709 -2.25 -21.43 -18.28
N PHE A 710 -3.17 -20.72 -17.61
CA PHE A 710 -3.33 -19.27 -17.76
C PHE A 710 -2.05 -18.52 -17.40
N LEU A 711 -1.44 -18.80 -16.25
CA LEU A 711 -0.22 -18.13 -15.79
C LEU A 711 0.93 -18.32 -16.79
N ARG A 712 1.12 -19.55 -17.29
CA ARG A 712 2.13 -19.87 -18.31
C ARG A 712 1.92 -19.13 -19.62
N GLN A 713 0.67 -18.93 -20.03
CA GLN A 713 0.34 -18.26 -21.29
C GLN A 713 0.37 -16.74 -21.17
N ALA A 714 -0.29 -16.18 -20.15
CA ALA A 714 -0.55 -14.76 -20.02
C ALA A 714 0.66 -13.98 -19.51
N ASN A 715 1.46 -14.58 -18.61
CA ASN A 715 2.65 -13.96 -18.04
C ASN A 715 3.66 -15.02 -17.55
N PRO A 716 4.47 -15.59 -18.46
CA PRO A 716 5.47 -16.61 -18.13
C PRO A 716 6.44 -16.18 -17.02
N ALA A 717 6.76 -14.88 -16.95
CA ALA A 717 7.66 -14.35 -15.95
C ALA A 717 7.04 -14.31 -14.54
N ALA A 718 5.74 -13.96 -14.44
CA ALA A 718 5.00 -14.04 -13.18
C ALA A 718 4.85 -15.50 -12.71
N HIS A 719 4.60 -16.44 -13.64
CA HIS A 719 4.58 -17.87 -13.37
C HIS A 719 5.92 -18.39 -12.82
N ALA A 720 7.03 -18.08 -13.50
CA ALA A 720 8.37 -18.44 -13.06
C ALA A 720 8.71 -17.85 -11.69
N THR A 721 8.28 -16.61 -11.43
CA THR A 721 8.42 -15.96 -10.13
C THR A 721 7.66 -16.73 -9.05
N MET A 722 6.40 -17.12 -9.29
CA MET A 722 5.63 -17.92 -8.32
C MET A 722 6.30 -19.25 -8.00
N LEU A 723 6.77 -19.96 -9.03
CA LEU A 723 7.45 -21.24 -8.85
C LEU A 723 8.71 -21.08 -7.99
N GLU A 724 9.53 -20.07 -8.26
CA GLU A 724 10.71 -19.77 -7.45
C GLU A 724 10.34 -19.35 -6.02
N ARG A 725 9.25 -18.62 -5.81
CA ARG A 725 8.79 -18.24 -4.47
C ARG A 725 8.39 -19.45 -3.63
N PHE A 726 7.62 -20.38 -4.20
CA PHE A 726 7.28 -21.63 -3.51
C PHE A 726 8.52 -22.47 -3.20
N ARG A 727 9.44 -22.62 -4.17
CA ARG A 727 10.73 -23.32 -3.95
C ARG A 727 11.57 -22.65 -2.88
N SER A 728 11.66 -21.32 -2.90
CA SER A 728 12.40 -20.54 -1.92
C SER A 728 11.77 -20.65 -0.53
N ALA A 729 10.44 -20.58 -0.42
CA ALA A 729 9.74 -20.76 0.85
C ALA A 729 10.01 -22.14 1.46
N ALA A 730 9.99 -23.20 0.65
CA ALA A 730 10.35 -24.55 1.11
C ALA A 730 11.84 -24.64 1.52
N ARG A 731 12.76 -24.13 0.70
CA ARG A 731 14.22 -24.13 1.00
C ARG A 731 14.57 -23.34 2.27
N ARG A 732 13.83 -22.27 2.56
CA ARG A 732 14.02 -21.38 3.72
C ARG A 732 13.19 -21.77 4.93
N ASP A 733 12.52 -22.92 4.89
CA ASP A 733 11.70 -23.42 5.99
C ASP A 733 10.48 -22.54 6.36
N LEU A 734 10.10 -21.64 5.46
CA LEU A 734 8.91 -20.79 5.59
C LEU A 734 7.62 -21.56 5.29
N TRP A 735 7.74 -22.67 4.54
CA TRP A 735 6.63 -23.55 4.20
C TRP A 735 7.02 -25.03 4.32
N ARG A 736 6.22 -25.78 5.08
CA ARG A 736 6.26 -27.24 5.22
C ARG A 736 4.87 -27.81 4.95
N SER A 737 4.61 -28.18 3.69
CA SER A 737 3.36 -28.85 3.37
C SER A 737 3.28 -30.23 4.03
N ARG A 738 2.10 -30.59 4.55
CA ARG A 738 1.82 -31.96 5.02
C ARG A 738 1.44 -32.92 3.89
N ARG A 739 1.31 -32.41 2.66
CA ARG A 739 0.89 -33.19 1.48
C ARG A 739 2.11 -33.64 0.68
N ASN A 740 2.30 -34.95 0.57
CA ASN A 740 3.42 -35.52 -0.22
C ASN A 740 3.36 -35.11 -1.70
N SER A 741 2.16 -34.91 -2.26
CA SER A 741 1.94 -34.51 -3.65
C SER A 741 2.51 -33.14 -4.00
N VAL A 742 2.66 -32.24 -3.03
CA VAL A 742 3.18 -30.88 -3.27
C VAL A 742 4.65 -30.93 -3.67
N ALA A 743 5.47 -31.70 -2.97
CA ALA A 743 6.89 -31.84 -3.28
C ALA A 743 7.11 -32.46 -4.67
N GLU A 744 6.36 -33.52 -4.98
CA GLU A 744 6.39 -34.18 -6.29
C GLU A 744 5.98 -33.21 -7.41
N ARG A 745 4.92 -32.42 -7.19
CA ARG A 745 4.43 -31.48 -8.19
C ARG A 745 5.37 -30.30 -8.40
N LEU A 746 5.96 -29.74 -7.34
CA LEU A 746 6.99 -28.70 -7.46
C LEU A 746 8.26 -29.18 -8.17
N ALA A 747 8.57 -30.48 -8.07
CA ALA A 747 9.67 -31.10 -8.80
C ALA A 747 9.32 -31.34 -10.28
N ALA A 748 8.05 -31.58 -10.60
CA ALA A 748 7.57 -31.79 -11.96
C ALA A 748 7.34 -30.50 -12.78
N LEU A 749 7.02 -29.38 -12.10
CA LEU A 749 6.81 -28.05 -12.69
C LEU A 749 8.12 -27.34 -13.03
#